data_AF-A0A6B0ZJ33-F1
#
_entry.id   AF-A0A6B0ZJ33-F1
#
_cell.length_a   1.000
_cell.length_b   1.000
_cell.length_c   1.000
_cell.angle_alpha   90.00
_cell.angle_beta   90.00
_cell.angle_gamma   90.00
#
_symmetry.space_group_name_H-M   'P 1'
#
loop_
_entity.id
_entity.type
_entity.pdbx_description
1 polymer ?
#
loop_
_entity_poly.entity_id
_entity_poly.type
_entity_poly.pdbx_seq_one_letter_code
_entity_poly.pdbx_strand_id
1 'polypeptide(L)'
;MVVLAVAEGEHRDGPHADRVAASAVSLTTGRERSALAAVAAGRIWRVFKPEDARQCSVYVDTQAAAASYVYAILSPGGLASPEFAEWADRDSRRYASDLSSSLRKRIHGTAMPKLSEAAARDMRRLDPDASLDTAFQAAVRILFRLLLIAWAEDEGILPYDRNDSYRRKSLTQQALRLANDPKLGAANGRGYSIFEDLKALWAVFDGGSAEMGVPAYNGGLFDNNTAIGQQIARLRLTDSTVASVLRTLLTTDADDDEPPGMADFSGMSVREFGTIYEELLEYRLSEAPQDLTADLTPADDAPGGEAKIAYLAGDPYLHDKSGQRKSTGSYFTKPFAVDHLLAEALHPALEEHLQRVANVLTTEGDAAASEALWDFAVLDPASGSGHFLVAACDMIAEQFSKFQDNNSLAGVADALDRMRSAARTALEGRDPAAEAMITDRDLLARLAARKCLYAVDISEMATELCKVAMWVRTFVPGLPMYSLDHQIVSGNILLGVPSVDEAVDLLDPPKHRKPGQGSLAAEAIRVPLDRANAYETIARRLDESDHDEIEAASAARSDAGRALESARYLFDAALALRLGFLLTDRKGRIPETTDAESIVAMVRLQDETSGSAYAALRELDPHGRRPTHLPLMFPEVYRPDRPAGPGFDCVVGNPPWEKVIVDREAWWGLHIPGVRSDPVARRRARIDAHESSNPDLAEEFEADKQRAERLKKALRRAFPDLGSGHTDLYKAFCWANIAAVRAGGTVGMVLPRSAMSDAGMAKWRRRLFKNAGGGA
;
A
#
# COMPACT_ATOMS: atom_id res chain seq x y z
N MET A 1 36.00 23.05 20.09
CA MET A 1 35.78 24.51 19.97
C MET A 1 34.32 24.66 19.60
N VAL A 2 33.48 25.12 20.52
CA VAL A 2 32.03 25.25 20.30
C VAL A 2 31.81 26.56 19.56
N VAL A 3 31.27 26.51 18.33
CA VAL A 3 30.81 27.70 17.62
C VAL A 3 29.32 27.83 17.92
N LEU A 4 28.97 28.71 18.86
CA LEU A 4 27.60 29.18 19.06
C LEU A 4 27.36 30.30 18.03
N ALA A 5 26.56 30.02 17.00
CA ALA A 5 26.07 31.05 16.09
C ALA A 5 24.61 31.34 16.46
N VAL A 6 24.38 32.43 17.20
CA VAL A 6 23.05 33.03 17.33
C VAL A 6 22.90 33.99 16.15
N ALA A 7 22.07 33.64 15.18
CA ALA A 7 21.72 34.57 14.11
C ALA A 7 20.49 35.38 14.55
N GLU A 8 20.70 36.60 15.05
CA GLU A 8 19.63 37.60 15.11
C GLU A 8 19.46 38.18 13.70
N GLY A 9 18.37 37.83 13.02
CA GLY A 9 17.99 38.49 11.76
C GLY A 9 17.39 39.86 12.05
N GLU A 10 17.98 40.93 11.51
CA GLU A 10 17.41 42.28 11.62
C GLU A 10 16.09 42.41 10.84
N HIS A 11 15.11 42.99 11.53
CA HIS A 11 13.74 43.25 11.09
C HIS A 11 13.62 44.24 9.90
N ARG A 12 12.60 44.04 9.07
CA ARG A 12 11.84 45.13 8.44
C ARG A 12 10.41 45.11 8.95
N ASP A 13 9.92 46.29 9.33
CA ASP A 13 8.69 46.56 10.08
C ASP A 13 7.39 46.08 9.40
N GLY A 14 6.53 45.40 10.17
CA GLY A 14 5.15 45.07 9.83
C GLY A 14 4.34 44.65 11.07
N PRO A 15 3.03 45.00 11.20
CA PRO A 15 2.33 45.01 12.50
C PRO A 15 1.67 43.68 12.92
N HIS A 16 2.24 42.53 12.58
CA HIS A 16 1.85 41.22 13.12
C HIS A 16 3.10 40.34 13.28
N ALA A 17 3.82 40.53 14.38
CA ALA A 17 5.02 39.77 14.72
C ALA A 17 4.75 38.90 15.95
N ASP A 18 4.27 37.68 15.73
CA ASP A 18 4.46 36.59 16.69
C ASP A 18 5.89 36.05 16.47
N ARG A 19 6.72 36.20 17.51
CA ARG A 19 8.17 36.00 17.47
C ARG A 19 8.52 34.50 17.42
N VAL A 20 9.29 34.08 16.42
CA VAL A 20 10.03 32.80 16.43
C VAL A 20 11.51 33.12 16.65
N ALA A 21 12.07 32.72 17.79
CA ALA A 21 13.50 32.79 18.06
C ALA A 21 14.12 31.41 17.79
N ALA A 22 14.76 31.23 16.63
CA ALA A 22 15.49 30.01 16.33
C ALA A 22 16.88 30.06 16.98
N SER A 23 17.18 29.15 17.91
CA SER A 23 18.51 29.00 18.53
C SER A 23 19.12 27.67 18.10
N ALA A 24 20.04 27.67 17.14
CA ALA A 24 20.76 26.47 16.73
C ALA A 24 21.98 26.21 17.65
N VAL A 25 21.99 25.06 18.32
CA VAL A 25 23.17 24.57 19.07
C VAL A 25 23.77 23.42 18.26
N SER A 26 25.07 23.48 17.95
CA SER A 26 25.79 22.38 17.29
C SER A 26 26.91 21.86 18.21
N LEU A 27 26.90 20.55 18.49
CA LEU A 27 27.89 19.88 19.32
C LEU A 27 28.87 19.09 18.44
N THR A 28 30.15 19.41 18.52
CA THR A 28 31.24 18.59 17.98
C THR A 28 32.17 18.17 19.12
N THR A 29 32.12 16.89 19.50
CA THR A 29 33.10 16.29 20.42
C THR A 29 33.97 15.31 19.66
N GLY A 30 35.28 15.37 19.92
CA GLY A 30 36.32 14.97 18.98
C GLY A 30 36.63 13.48 18.89
N ARG A 31 35.66 12.56 18.83
CA ARG A 31 35.92 11.16 18.43
C ARG A 31 34.73 10.34 17.90
N GLU A 32 33.48 10.78 18.09
CA GLU A 32 32.29 10.24 17.41
C GLU A 32 31.37 11.42 17.03
N ARG A 33 30.86 11.43 15.79
CA ARG A 33 30.09 12.55 15.24
C ARG A 33 28.59 12.32 15.46
N SER A 34 28.03 12.86 16.54
CA SER A 34 26.57 13.03 16.65
C SER A 34 26.25 14.48 16.99
N ALA A 35 25.87 15.27 15.97
CA ALA A 35 25.51 16.69 16.10
C ALA A 35 23.98 16.87 16.23
N LEU A 36 23.48 17.04 17.46
CA LEU A 36 22.05 17.34 17.66
C LEU A 36 21.74 18.81 17.35
N ALA A 37 20.60 19.13 16.71
CA ALA A 37 20.13 20.51 16.47
C ALA A 37 18.78 20.75 17.16
N ALA A 38 18.41 21.98 17.51
CA ALA A 38 17.10 22.28 18.09
C ALA A 38 16.42 23.49 17.44
N VAL A 39 15.10 23.42 17.21
CA VAL A 39 14.27 24.49 16.62
C VAL A 39 13.07 24.73 17.53
N ALA A 40 12.78 26.00 17.86
CA ALA A 40 11.67 26.38 18.72
C ALA A 40 10.59 27.12 17.94
N ALA A 41 9.32 26.74 18.12
CA ALA A 41 8.14 27.45 17.67
C ALA A 41 7.18 27.65 18.85
N GLY A 42 7.14 28.86 19.41
CA GLY A 42 6.36 29.13 20.63
C GLY A 42 6.92 28.38 21.85
N ARG A 43 6.09 27.55 22.51
CA ARG A 43 6.48 26.72 23.66
C ARG A 43 7.12 25.39 23.26
N ILE A 44 7.04 25.02 21.98
CA ILE A 44 7.42 23.71 21.46
C ILE A 44 8.85 23.78 20.93
N TRP A 45 9.71 22.89 21.45
CA TRP A 45 11.07 22.69 20.96
C TRP A 45 11.16 21.35 20.23
N ARG A 46 11.74 21.32 19.03
CA ARG A 46 12.14 20.11 18.29
C ARG A 46 13.65 19.90 18.41
N VAL A 47 14.10 18.71 18.75
CA VAL A 47 15.54 18.32 18.76
C VAL A 47 15.78 17.24 17.71
N PHE A 48 16.83 17.36 16.89
CA PHE A 48 17.18 16.48 15.75
C PHE A 48 18.53 15.81 15.95
N LYS A 49 18.73 14.56 15.51
CA LYS A 49 20.05 13.88 15.38
C LYS A 49 20.47 13.87 13.89
N PRO A 50 21.73 14.11 13.52
CA PRO A 50 22.07 14.39 12.12
C PRO A 50 22.25 13.13 11.28
N GLU A 51 22.34 11.96 11.93
CA GLU A 51 22.54 10.66 11.29
C GLU A 51 21.21 10.07 10.78
N ASP A 52 20.08 10.54 11.32
CA ASP A 52 18.73 10.23 10.83
C ASP A 52 17.74 11.31 11.33
N ALA A 53 17.77 12.49 10.71
CA ALA A 53 16.97 13.66 11.12
C ALA A 53 15.45 13.40 11.14
N ARG A 54 15.00 12.32 10.48
CA ARG A 54 13.60 11.90 10.35
C ARG A 54 13.09 11.04 11.52
N GLN A 55 13.96 10.44 12.35
CA GLN A 55 13.55 9.42 13.35
C GLN A 55 13.52 9.88 14.81
N CYS A 56 14.12 11.03 15.13
CA CYS A 56 14.18 11.54 16.50
C CYS A 56 13.82 13.02 16.50
N SER A 57 12.52 13.31 16.58
CA SER A 57 11.98 14.65 16.86
C SER A 57 11.38 14.64 18.26
N VAL A 58 12.08 15.23 19.23
CA VAL A 58 11.57 15.36 20.61
C VAL A 58 10.81 16.66 20.71
N TYR A 59 9.54 16.61 21.13
CA TYR A 59 8.70 17.79 21.32
C TYR A 59 8.65 18.12 22.80
N VAL A 60 9.25 19.26 23.19
CA VAL A 60 9.20 19.72 24.58
C VAL A 60 8.29 20.93 24.66
N ASP A 61 7.11 20.77 25.26
CA ASP A 61 6.22 21.87 25.63
C ASP A 61 6.64 22.42 27.00
N THR A 62 6.97 23.71 27.06
CA THR A 62 7.42 24.35 28.31
C THR A 62 6.54 25.51 28.74
N GLN A 63 6.08 25.44 30.00
CA GLN A 63 5.56 26.62 30.69
C GLN A 63 6.69 27.65 30.92
N ALA A 64 6.35 28.94 30.95
CA ALA A 64 7.33 30.05 31.00
C ALA A 64 8.34 29.97 32.17
N ALA A 65 8.01 29.26 33.26
CA ALA A 65 8.88 29.07 34.42
C ALA A 65 9.92 27.93 34.27
N ALA A 66 9.82 27.09 33.23
CA ALA A 66 10.67 25.91 33.02
C ALA A 66 11.82 26.13 32.01
N ALA A 67 11.91 27.30 31.39
CA ALA A 67 12.91 27.61 30.35
C ALA A 67 14.37 27.44 30.81
N SER A 68 14.66 27.66 32.10
CA SER A 68 16.00 27.47 32.67
C SER A 68 16.43 25.99 32.75
N TYR A 69 15.48 25.06 32.91
CA TYR A 69 15.75 23.62 32.87
C TYR A 69 15.98 23.13 31.44
N VAL A 70 15.31 23.73 30.45
CA VAL A 70 15.52 23.43 29.03
C VAL A 70 16.97 23.72 28.63
N TYR A 71 17.56 24.83 29.05
CA TYR A 71 18.98 25.11 28.78
C TYR A 71 19.94 24.10 29.44
N ALA A 72 19.60 23.55 30.60
CA ALA A 72 20.39 22.51 31.25
C ALA A 72 20.26 21.15 30.54
N ILE A 73 19.06 20.81 30.06
CA ILE A 73 18.75 19.61 29.27
C ILE A 73 19.40 19.66 27.89
N LEU A 74 19.34 20.81 27.22
CA LEU A 74 19.95 21.07 25.91
C LEU A 74 21.45 21.38 25.99
N SER A 75 22.05 21.30 27.19
CA SER A 75 23.49 21.42 27.38
C SER A 75 24.22 20.20 26.81
N PRO A 76 25.53 20.30 26.49
CA PRO A 76 26.33 19.16 26.04
C PRO A 76 26.21 17.92 26.95
N GLY A 77 26.13 18.13 28.28
CA GLY A 77 26.02 17.03 29.25
C GLY A 77 24.61 16.45 29.37
N GLY A 78 23.57 17.25 29.14
CA GLY A 78 22.18 16.79 29.11
C GLY A 78 21.87 15.99 27.84
N LEU A 79 22.29 16.50 26.67
CA LEU A 79 22.08 15.85 25.37
C LEU A 79 22.92 14.58 25.17
N ALA A 80 24.08 14.47 25.84
CA ALA A 80 24.91 13.26 25.82
C ALA A 80 24.48 12.21 26.85
N SER A 81 23.44 12.48 27.65
CA SER A 81 22.94 11.51 28.62
C SER A 81 22.17 10.38 27.91
N PRO A 82 22.55 9.11 28.10
CA PRO A 82 21.76 7.97 27.62
C PRO A 82 20.31 8.01 28.11
N GLU A 83 20.09 8.48 29.34
CA GLU A 83 18.77 8.60 29.96
C GLU A 83 17.90 9.64 29.25
N PHE A 84 18.50 10.77 28.82
CA PHE A 84 17.79 11.79 28.05
C PHE A 84 17.48 11.29 26.64
N ALA A 85 18.42 10.61 25.97
CA ALA A 85 18.21 10.05 24.64
C ALA A 85 17.11 8.97 24.63
N GLU A 86 17.10 8.08 25.62
CA GLU A 86 16.03 7.07 25.79
C GLU A 86 14.68 7.70 26.16
N TRP A 87 14.67 8.76 26.99
CA TRP A 87 13.46 9.49 27.30
C TRP A 87 12.91 10.22 26.07
N ALA A 88 13.78 10.92 25.34
CA ALA A 88 13.50 11.63 24.10
C ALA A 88 12.87 10.73 23.03
N ASP A 89 13.50 9.58 22.75
CA ASP A 89 12.97 8.59 21.80
C ASP A 89 11.61 8.05 22.27
N ARG A 90 11.47 7.75 23.56
CA ARG A 90 10.20 7.25 24.13
C ARG A 90 9.08 8.29 24.06
N ASP A 91 9.38 9.55 24.40
CA ASP A 91 8.40 10.64 24.43
C ASP A 91 7.99 11.05 23.02
N SER A 92 8.94 11.10 22.08
CA SER A 92 8.68 11.29 20.65
C SER A 92 7.74 10.20 20.10
N ARG A 93 8.03 8.92 20.37
CA ARG A 93 7.17 7.80 19.97
C ARG A 93 5.78 7.89 20.60
N ARG A 94 5.69 8.36 21.84
CA ARG A 94 4.42 8.55 22.53
C ARG A 94 3.60 9.66 21.88
N TYR A 95 4.21 10.81 21.62
CA TYR A 95 3.55 11.93 20.95
C TYR A 95 3.04 11.55 19.56
N ALA A 96 3.87 10.88 18.74
CA ALA A 96 3.47 10.36 17.43
C ALA A 96 2.29 9.39 17.55
N SER A 97 2.34 8.46 18.52
CA SER A 97 1.24 7.53 18.79
C SER A 97 -0.06 8.24 19.20
N ASP A 98 0.01 9.26 20.06
CA ASP A 98 -1.15 10.00 20.55
C ASP A 98 -1.78 10.85 19.42
N LEU A 99 -0.95 11.52 18.61
CA LEU A 99 -1.35 12.25 17.42
C LEU A 99 -2.03 11.33 16.40
N SER A 100 -1.44 10.17 16.13
CA SER A 100 -1.97 9.15 15.23
C SER A 100 -3.31 8.57 15.72
N SER A 101 -3.43 8.32 17.02
CA SER A 101 -4.68 7.88 17.65
C SER A 101 -5.79 8.93 17.55
N SER A 102 -5.45 10.21 17.76
CA SER A 102 -6.38 11.33 17.62
C SER A 102 -6.85 11.49 16.18
N LEU A 103 -5.93 11.49 15.21
CA LEU A 103 -6.26 11.58 13.80
C LEU A 103 -7.16 10.42 13.35
N ARG A 104 -6.86 9.18 13.74
CA ARG A 104 -7.72 8.03 13.45
C ARG A 104 -9.13 8.23 13.96
N LYS A 105 -9.31 8.64 15.22
CA LYS A 105 -10.64 8.93 15.78
C LYS A 105 -11.39 9.98 14.95
N ARG A 106 -10.70 11.05 14.51
CA ARG A 106 -11.27 12.09 13.66
C ARG A 106 -11.66 11.58 12.27
N ILE A 107 -10.80 10.73 11.67
CA ILE A 107 -11.06 10.08 10.38
C ILE A 107 -12.31 9.21 10.46
N HIS A 108 -12.35 8.25 11.39
CA HIS A 108 -13.43 7.28 11.50
C HIS A 108 -14.72 7.88 12.06
N GLY A 109 -14.61 8.84 12.97
CA GLY A 109 -15.77 9.46 13.63
C GLY A 109 -16.50 10.48 12.75
N THR A 110 -15.76 11.22 11.91
CA THR A 110 -16.33 12.38 11.21
C THR A 110 -15.93 12.46 9.75
N ALA A 111 -14.63 12.42 9.41
CA ALA A 111 -14.19 12.72 8.05
C ALA A 111 -14.69 11.68 7.03
N MET A 112 -14.49 10.39 7.31
CA MET A 112 -14.91 9.33 6.39
C MET A 112 -16.42 9.14 6.28
N PRO A 113 -17.22 9.17 7.38
CA PRO A 113 -18.66 9.21 7.27
C PRO A 113 -19.14 10.35 6.37
N LYS A 114 -18.67 11.58 6.60
CA LYS A 114 -19.08 12.75 5.80
C LYS A 114 -18.69 12.63 4.33
N LEU A 115 -17.45 12.23 4.04
CA LEU A 115 -16.98 12.05 2.67
C LEU A 115 -17.76 10.96 1.93
N SER A 116 -17.94 9.79 2.55
CA SER A 116 -18.58 8.64 1.92
C SER A 116 -20.06 8.90 1.64
N GLU A 117 -20.76 9.45 2.63
CA GLU A 117 -22.18 9.79 2.48
C GLU A 117 -22.39 10.89 1.43
N ALA A 118 -21.54 11.92 1.41
CA ALA A 118 -21.66 13.00 0.43
C ALA A 118 -21.33 12.52 -0.99
N ALA A 119 -20.30 11.68 -1.16
CA ALA A 119 -19.98 11.07 -2.45
C ALA A 119 -21.14 10.21 -2.95
N ALA A 120 -21.71 9.35 -2.10
CA ALA A 120 -22.84 8.51 -2.50
C ALA A 120 -24.09 9.32 -2.84
N ARG A 121 -24.42 10.37 -2.06
CA ARG A 121 -25.55 11.25 -2.36
C ARG A 121 -25.37 11.96 -3.71
N ASP A 122 -24.18 12.47 -4.02
CA ASP A 122 -23.93 13.14 -5.30
C ASP A 122 -23.94 12.17 -6.50
N MET A 123 -23.35 10.98 -6.35
CA MET A 123 -23.40 9.94 -7.38
C MET A 123 -24.84 9.48 -7.64
N ARG A 124 -25.60 9.17 -6.58
CA ARG A 124 -27.00 8.73 -6.69
C ARG A 124 -27.97 9.79 -7.19
N ARG A 125 -27.61 11.07 -7.02
CA ARG A 125 -28.35 12.18 -7.63
C ARG A 125 -28.26 12.15 -9.16
N LEU A 126 -27.16 11.66 -9.72
CA LEU A 126 -26.96 11.53 -11.17
C LEU A 126 -27.45 10.19 -11.72
N ASP A 127 -27.24 9.12 -10.96
CA ASP A 127 -27.60 7.75 -11.29
C ASP A 127 -28.10 7.03 -10.03
N PRO A 128 -29.42 6.86 -9.84
CA PRO A 128 -29.98 6.23 -8.64
C PRO A 128 -29.41 4.84 -8.32
N ASP A 129 -28.95 4.10 -9.34
CA ASP A 129 -28.37 2.77 -9.22
C ASP A 129 -26.85 2.79 -9.02
N ALA A 130 -26.25 3.98 -8.82
CA ALA A 130 -24.82 4.13 -8.60
C ALA A 130 -24.34 3.30 -7.40
N SER A 131 -23.24 2.57 -7.64
CA SER A 131 -22.62 1.70 -6.66
C SER A 131 -22.12 2.46 -5.42
N LEU A 132 -22.63 2.08 -4.25
CA LEU A 132 -22.14 2.58 -2.96
C LEU A 132 -20.68 2.20 -2.71
N ASP A 133 -20.22 1.07 -3.26
CA ASP A 133 -18.81 0.65 -3.17
C ASP A 133 -17.91 1.61 -3.97
N THR A 134 -18.33 2.02 -5.18
CA THR A 134 -17.61 3.02 -5.97
C THR A 134 -17.57 4.37 -5.25
N ALA A 135 -18.67 4.79 -4.62
CA ALA A 135 -18.70 6.02 -3.82
C ALA A 135 -17.76 5.96 -2.61
N PHE A 136 -17.74 4.82 -1.92
CA PHE A 136 -16.82 4.59 -0.80
C PHE A 136 -15.35 4.61 -1.26
N GLN A 137 -15.02 3.93 -2.35
CA GLN A 137 -13.68 3.95 -2.93
C GLN A 137 -13.22 5.36 -3.33
N ALA A 138 -14.12 6.16 -3.92
CA ALA A 138 -13.83 7.55 -4.25
C ALA A 138 -13.57 8.39 -2.98
N ALA A 139 -14.36 8.20 -1.92
CA ALA A 139 -14.18 8.89 -0.64
C ALA A 139 -12.84 8.53 0.03
N VAL A 140 -12.47 7.24 0.03
CA VAL A 140 -11.16 6.78 0.52
C VAL A 140 -10.03 7.44 -0.28
N ARG A 141 -10.09 7.43 -1.61
CA ARG A 141 -9.06 8.06 -2.44
C ARG A 141 -8.95 9.56 -2.21
N ILE A 142 -10.06 10.27 -2.00
CA ILE A 142 -10.06 11.69 -1.62
C ILE A 142 -9.36 11.88 -0.26
N LEU A 143 -9.69 11.07 0.75
CA LEU A 143 -9.03 11.14 2.06
C LEU A 143 -7.51 10.99 1.92
N PHE A 144 -7.03 9.99 1.18
CA PHE A 144 -5.59 9.76 1.01
C PHE A 144 -4.90 10.88 0.24
N ARG A 145 -5.57 11.50 -0.75
CA ARG A 145 -5.04 12.70 -1.42
C ARG A 145 -4.81 13.84 -0.43
N LEU A 146 -5.74 14.04 0.51
CA LEU A 146 -5.62 15.08 1.54
C LEU A 146 -4.50 14.76 2.53
N LEU A 147 -4.46 13.54 3.06
CA LEU A 147 -3.44 13.14 4.04
C LEU A 147 -2.02 13.18 3.44
N LEU A 148 -1.85 12.76 2.18
CA LEU A 148 -0.56 12.78 1.50
C LEU A 148 -0.05 14.22 1.29
N ILE A 149 -0.93 15.13 0.87
CA ILE A 149 -0.56 16.54 0.67
C ILE A 149 -0.22 17.18 2.02
N ALA A 150 -1.02 16.95 3.06
CA ALA A 150 -0.76 17.48 4.39
C ALA A 150 0.61 17.02 4.92
N TRP A 151 0.90 15.72 4.81
CA TRP A 151 2.20 15.16 5.18
C TRP A 151 3.35 15.76 4.37
N ALA A 152 3.21 15.89 3.06
CA ALA A 152 4.27 16.45 2.22
C ALA A 152 4.47 17.96 2.43
N GLU A 153 3.44 18.70 2.85
CA GLU A 153 3.58 20.11 3.26
C GLU A 153 4.38 20.20 4.57
N ASP A 154 4.09 19.37 5.56
CA ASP A 154 4.75 19.37 6.88
C ASP A 154 6.18 18.81 6.86
N GLU A 155 6.46 17.83 6.00
CA GLU A 155 7.83 17.31 5.77
C GLU A 155 8.73 18.30 4.99
N GLY A 156 8.18 19.44 4.58
CA GLY A 156 8.91 20.43 3.79
C GLY A 156 9.24 19.96 2.38
N ILE A 157 8.65 18.83 1.93
CA ILE A 157 8.76 18.31 0.56
C ILE A 157 8.14 19.32 -0.42
N LEU A 158 6.99 19.88 -0.05
CA LEU A 158 6.30 20.87 -0.86
C LEU A 158 6.74 22.28 -0.48
N PRO A 159 6.72 23.23 -1.42
CA PRO A 159 7.26 24.57 -1.20
C PRO A 159 6.29 25.47 -0.42
N TYR A 160 5.61 24.93 0.61
CA TYR A 160 4.71 25.67 1.49
C TYR A 160 5.42 26.89 2.08
N ASP A 161 6.61 26.70 2.66
CA ASP A 161 7.32 27.78 3.35
C ASP A 161 8.15 28.71 2.49
N ARG A 162 8.22 28.46 1.19
CA ARG A 162 9.19 29.11 0.30
C ARG A 162 8.64 29.57 -1.04
N ASN A 163 7.42 29.18 -1.41
CA ASN A 163 6.75 29.67 -2.61
C ASN A 163 5.35 30.23 -2.28
N ASP A 164 5.19 31.54 -2.40
CA ASP A 164 3.93 32.22 -2.08
C ASP A 164 2.77 31.83 -3.01
N SER A 165 3.04 31.53 -4.28
CA SER A 165 2.01 31.06 -5.22
C SER A 165 1.44 29.71 -4.78
N TYR A 166 2.29 28.80 -4.33
CA TYR A 166 1.88 27.53 -3.76
C TYR A 166 1.19 27.73 -2.41
N ARG A 167 1.81 28.46 -1.47
CA ARG A 167 1.26 28.72 -0.14
C ARG A 167 -0.17 29.25 -0.20
N ARG A 168 -0.49 30.15 -1.13
CA ARG A 168 -1.85 30.69 -1.30
C ARG A 168 -2.92 29.65 -1.64
N LYS A 169 -2.55 28.52 -2.23
CA LYS A 169 -3.44 27.44 -2.68
C LYS A 169 -3.27 26.14 -1.88
N SER A 170 -2.28 26.09 -0.99
CA SER A 170 -1.91 24.90 -0.23
C SER A 170 -3.04 24.43 0.67
N LEU A 171 -2.99 23.15 1.04
CA LEU A 171 -3.98 22.52 1.90
C LEU A 171 -3.95 23.15 3.30
N THR A 172 -2.76 23.40 3.85
CA THR A 172 -2.55 24.10 5.12
C THR A 172 -3.18 25.50 5.10
N GLN A 173 -2.97 26.27 4.02
CA GLN A 173 -3.55 27.61 3.92
C GLN A 173 -5.07 27.59 3.80
N GLN A 174 -5.64 26.59 3.12
CA GLN A 174 -7.09 26.37 3.07
C GLN A 174 -7.64 26.07 4.47
N ALA A 175 -6.98 25.19 5.24
CA ALA A 175 -7.36 24.90 6.61
C ALA A 175 -7.29 26.13 7.53
N LEU A 176 -6.21 26.91 7.45
CA LEU A 176 -6.05 28.16 8.21
C LEU A 176 -7.16 29.17 7.89
N ARG A 177 -7.57 29.31 6.61
CA ARG A 177 -8.69 30.17 6.24
C ARG A 177 -10.00 29.69 6.88
N LEU A 178 -10.23 28.38 6.88
CA LEU A 178 -11.43 27.78 7.48
C LEU A 178 -11.44 27.89 9.01
N ALA A 179 -10.28 27.87 9.67
CA ALA A 179 -10.16 28.07 11.11
C ALA A 179 -10.43 29.53 11.50
N ASN A 180 -9.89 30.47 10.73
CA ASN A 180 -10.00 31.91 11.01
C ASN A 180 -11.36 32.52 10.65
N ASP A 181 -12.09 31.95 9.69
CA ASP A 181 -13.45 32.36 9.36
C ASP A 181 -14.45 31.19 9.50
N PRO A 182 -15.13 31.07 10.65
CA PRO A 182 -16.14 30.04 10.87
C PRO A 182 -17.32 30.10 9.87
N LYS A 183 -17.56 31.24 9.22
CA LYS A 183 -18.65 31.42 8.24
C LYS A 183 -18.31 30.82 6.88
N LEU A 184 -17.03 30.72 6.54
CA LEU A 184 -16.54 30.01 5.36
C LEU A 184 -16.85 28.52 5.52
N GLY A 185 -17.63 27.95 4.58
CA GLY A 185 -18.14 26.58 4.68
C GLY A 185 -19.21 26.36 5.75
N ALA A 186 -19.94 27.42 6.18
CA ALA A 186 -21.06 27.26 7.11
C ALA A 186 -22.12 26.29 6.58
N ALA A 187 -22.90 25.68 7.49
CA ALA A 187 -23.86 24.60 7.21
C ALA A 187 -24.87 24.87 6.07
N ASN A 188 -25.14 26.15 5.76
CA ASN A 188 -26.07 26.56 4.70
C ASN A 188 -25.39 26.85 3.34
N GLY A 189 -24.06 26.75 3.24
CA GLY A 189 -23.30 26.96 2.01
C GLY A 189 -23.50 25.81 1.03
N ARG A 190 -24.26 26.05 -0.05
CA ARG A 190 -24.44 25.12 -1.19
C ARG A 190 -23.40 25.33 -2.31
N GLY A 191 -22.35 26.10 -2.05
CA GLY A 191 -21.23 26.27 -2.97
C GLY A 191 -20.39 25.01 -3.09
N TYR A 192 -19.49 25.00 -4.07
CA TYR A 192 -18.58 23.88 -4.37
C TYR A 192 -17.13 24.36 -4.55
N SER A 193 -16.84 25.62 -4.23
CA SER A 193 -15.54 26.25 -4.53
C SER A 193 -14.37 25.55 -3.83
N ILE A 194 -14.55 25.10 -2.58
CA ILE A 194 -13.46 24.46 -1.83
C ILE A 194 -13.08 23.13 -2.50
N PHE A 195 -14.06 22.36 -2.97
CA PHE A 195 -13.78 21.10 -3.67
C PHE A 195 -13.10 21.32 -5.02
N GLU A 196 -13.50 22.35 -5.76
CA GLU A 196 -12.85 22.71 -7.03
C GLU A 196 -11.42 23.23 -6.82
N ASP A 197 -11.14 23.96 -5.74
CA ASP A 197 -9.78 24.35 -5.34
C ASP A 197 -8.90 23.12 -5.04
N LEU A 198 -9.45 22.10 -4.36
CA LEU A 198 -8.75 20.83 -4.13
C LEU A 198 -8.47 20.09 -5.45
N LYS A 199 -9.43 20.02 -6.38
CA LYS A 199 -9.20 19.42 -7.70
C LYS A 199 -8.11 20.15 -8.48
N ALA A 200 -8.10 21.48 -8.43
CA ALA A 200 -7.05 22.29 -9.05
C ALA A 200 -5.68 22.00 -8.42
N LEU A 201 -5.61 21.86 -7.09
CA LEU A 201 -4.39 21.44 -6.41
C LEU A 201 -3.94 20.04 -6.85
N TRP A 202 -4.85 19.07 -6.95
CA TRP A 202 -4.52 17.71 -7.42
C TRP A 202 -4.01 17.70 -8.87
N ALA A 203 -4.55 18.54 -9.75
CA ALA A 203 -4.05 18.69 -11.12
C ALA A 203 -2.62 19.24 -11.16
N VAL A 204 -2.24 20.08 -10.19
CA VAL A 204 -0.85 20.58 -10.05
C VAL A 204 0.10 19.48 -9.63
N PHE A 205 -0.32 18.54 -8.77
CA PHE A 205 0.51 17.38 -8.44
C PHE A 205 0.67 16.44 -9.63
N ASP A 206 -0.40 16.25 -10.40
CA ASP A 206 -0.37 15.38 -11.56
C ASP A 206 0.52 15.95 -12.67
N GLY A 207 0.27 17.18 -13.12
CA GLY A 207 0.97 17.81 -14.26
C GLY A 207 2.12 18.77 -13.92
N GLY A 208 2.37 19.06 -12.64
CA GLY A 208 3.37 20.03 -12.19
C GLY A 208 2.95 21.50 -12.35
N SER A 209 3.73 22.41 -11.76
CA SER A 209 3.61 23.85 -11.93
C SER A 209 4.91 24.59 -11.63
N ALA A 210 5.50 25.20 -12.66
CA ALA A 210 6.69 26.05 -12.51
C ALA A 210 6.41 27.29 -11.63
N GLU A 211 5.22 27.90 -11.77
CA GLU A 211 4.82 29.06 -10.96
C GLU A 211 4.78 28.73 -9.45
N MET A 212 4.21 27.57 -9.11
CA MET A 212 4.11 27.11 -7.73
C MET A 212 5.37 26.38 -7.24
N GLY A 213 6.39 26.20 -8.09
CA GLY A 213 7.60 25.47 -7.73
C GLY A 213 7.36 23.98 -7.44
N VAL A 214 6.26 23.41 -7.95
CA VAL A 214 5.90 22.00 -7.78
C VAL A 214 6.29 21.24 -9.04
N PRO A 215 7.20 20.24 -8.99
CA PRO A 215 7.49 19.41 -10.16
C PRO A 215 6.30 18.49 -10.48
N ALA A 216 6.23 17.97 -11.71
CA ALA A 216 5.21 17.01 -12.09
C ALA A 216 5.50 15.67 -11.41
N TYR A 217 4.56 15.16 -10.63
CA TYR A 217 4.70 13.87 -9.96
C TYR A 217 4.03 12.73 -10.72
N ASN A 218 3.17 12.99 -11.72
CA ASN A 218 2.51 12.00 -12.59
C ASN A 218 1.76 10.87 -11.87
N GLY A 219 0.43 10.89 -11.96
CA GLY A 219 -0.30 9.70 -12.41
C GLY A 219 -0.63 8.58 -11.41
N GLY A 220 -0.25 8.69 -10.14
CA GLY A 220 -0.61 7.70 -9.13
C GLY A 220 -1.98 7.96 -8.50
N LEU A 221 -1.95 8.22 -7.19
CA LEU A 221 -3.12 8.61 -6.40
C LEU A 221 -3.91 9.79 -7.02
N PHE A 222 -3.24 10.68 -7.75
CA PHE A 222 -3.82 11.88 -8.36
C PHE A 222 -4.32 11.68 -9.81
N ASP A 223 -4.11 10.51 -10.42
CA ASP A 223 -4.56 10.28 -11.79
C ASP A 223 -6.08 10.25 -11.94
N ASN A 224 -6.55 11.06 -12.88
CA ASN A 224 -7.96 11.15 -13.24
C ASN A 224 -8.34 10.21 -14.39
N ASN A 225 -7.41 9.47 -15.00
CA ASN A 225 -7.69 8.54 -16.08
C ASN A 225 -8.18 7.16 -15.59
N THR A 226 -7.83 6.76 -14.36
CA THR A 226 -8.42 5.59 -13.70
C THR A 226 -9.95 5.69 -13.55
N ALA A 227 -10.65 4.55 -13.47
CA ALA A 227 -12.12 4.53 -13.32
C ALA A 227 -12.60 5.36 -12.10
N ILE A 228 -11.98 5.19 -10.94
CA ILE A 228 -12.29 5.97 -9.73
C ILE A 228 -11.85 7.44 -9.88
N GLY A 229 -10.70 7.71 -10.51
CA GLY A 229 -10.25 9.07 -10.79
C GLY A 229 -11.26 9.86 -11.63
N GLN A 230 -11.83 9.23 -12.66
CA GLN A 230 -12.90 9.82 -13.47
C GLN A 230 -14.17 10.11 -12.66
N GLN A 231 -14.52 9.24 -11.70
CA GLN A 231 -15.64 9.51 -10.78
C GLN A 231 -15.33 10.72 -9.89
N ILE A 232 -14.13 10.81 -9.31
CA ILE A 232 -13.72 11.94 -8.47
C ILE A 232 -13.72 13.26 -9.24
N ALA A 233 -13.27 13.24 -10.51
CA ALA A 233 -13.30 14.43 -11.35
C ALA A 233 -14.73 14.99 -11.53
N ARG A 234 -15.74 14.10 -11.60
CA ARG A 234 -17.16 14.45 -11.76
C ARG A 234 -17.87 14.83 -10.46
N LEU A 235 -17.37 14.34 -9.31
CA LEU A 235 -17.99 14.58 -8.00
C LEU A 235 -18.14 16.07 -7.69
N ARG A 236 -19.22 16.42 -7.00
CA ARG A 236 -19.49 17.77 -6.49
C ARG A 236 -19.83 17.72 -5.01
N LEU A 237 -18.83 17.99 -4.17
CA LEU A 237 -19.01 18.06 -2.72
C LEU A 237 -19.27 19.50 -2.27
N THR A 238 -20.24 19.69 -1.38
CA THR A 238 -20.59 21.03 -0.88
C THR A 238 -19.47 21.61 -0.03
N ASP A 239 -19.31 22.93 -0.07
CA ASP A 239 -18.34 23.64 0.77
C ASP A 239 -18.53 23.33 2.26
N SER A 240 -19.76 23.13 2.71
CA SER A 240 -20.05 22.73 4.10
C SER A 240 -19.50 21.35 4.47
N THR A 241 -19.56 20.40 3.52
CA THR A 241 -19.01 19.05 3.71
C THR A 241 -17.49 19.13 3.73
N VAL A 242 -16.90 19.73 2.70
CA VAL A 242 -15.44 19.80 2.55
C VAL A 242 -14.80 20.60 3.67
N ALA A 243 -15.36 21.76 4.04
CA ALA A 243 -14.86 22.55 5.16
C ALA A 243 -14.88 21.77 6.47
N SER A 244 -15.96 21.01 6.72
CA SER A 244 -16.03 20.16 7.90
C SER A 244 -14.96 19.07 7.89
N VAL A 245 -14.72 18.44 6.75
CA VAL A 245 -13.69 17.41 6.59
C VAL A 245 -12.30 18.01 6.82
N LEU A 246 -11.99 19.13 6.17
CA LEU A 246 -10.69 19.81 6.30
C LEU A 246 -10.43 20.25 7.74
N ARG A 247 -11.40 20.86 8.44
CA ARG A 247 -11.27 21.16 9.87
C ARG A 247 -11.01 19.90 10.69
N THR A 248 -11.78 18.84 10.46
CA THR A 248 -11.62 17.61 11.23
C THR A 248 -10.25 16.94 11.02
N LEU A 249 -9.68 17.04 9.82
CA LEU A 249 -8.39 16.41 9.52
C LEU A 249 -7.21 17.30 9.95
N LEU A 250 -7.27 18.58 9.63
CA LEU A 250 -6.12 19.48 9.61
C LEU A 250 -6.04 20.40 10.84
N THR A 251 -7.06 20.42 11.70
CA THR A 251 -6.99 21.14 12.98
C THR A 251 -7.05 20.17 14.15
N THR A 252 -6.41 20.56 15.25
CA THR A 252 -6.50 19.90 16.55
C THR A 252 -7.81 20.28 17.24
N ASP A 253 -8.21 19.48 18.23
CA ASP A 253 -9.37 19.82 19.06
C ASP A 253 -9.02 21.06 19.90
N ALA A 254 -9.99 21.94 20.10
CA ALA A 254 -9.84 23.06 21.03
C ALA A 254 -9.96 22.52 22.46
N ASP A 255 -8.95 22.72 23.29
CA ASP A 255 -9.07 22.52 24.74
C ASP A 255 -9.68 23.78 25.38
N ASP A 256 -10.27 23.64 26.58
CA ASP A 256 -11.03 24.71 27.26
C ASP A 256 -10.25 26.03 27.42
N ASP A 257 -8.91 25.99 27.35
CA ASP A 257 -8.00 27.13 27.49
C ASP A 257 -7.22 27.50 26.22
N GLU A 258 -7.30 26.74 25.11
CA GLU A 258 -6.52 27.00 23.88
C GLU A 258 -7.33 26.89 22.58
N PRO A 259 -7.15 27.84 21.63
CA PRO A 259 -7.77 27.75 20.33
C PRO A 259 -7.23 26.53 19.54
N PRO A 260 -8.04 25.94 18.65
CA PRO A 260 -7.61 24.79 17.86
C PRO A 260 -6.41 25.17 16.98
N GLY A 261 -5.29 24.48 17.18
CA GLY A 261 -4.08 24.62 16.37
C GLY A 261 -4.10 23.75 15.11
N MET A 262 -3.09 23.88 14.26
CA MET A 262 -2.91 22.98 13.10
C MET A 262 -2.46 21.59 13.55
N ALA A 263 -2.98 20.55 12.90
CA ALA A 263 -2.49 19.20 13.08
C ALA A 263 -1.09 19.07 12.44
N ASP A 264 -0.15 18.47 13.17
CA ASP A 264 1.19 18.15 12.67
C ASP A 264 1.18 16.74 12.05
N PHE A 265 1.57 16.61 10.79
CA PHE A 265 1.66 15.35 10.06
C PHE A 265 3.10 14.84 9.95
N SER A 266 4.11 15.64 10.35
CA SER A 266 5.53 15.22 10.26
C SER A 266 5.88 14.06 11.20
N GLY A 267 5.14 13.92 12.30
CA GLY A 267 5.27 12.79 13.22
C GLY A 267 4.64 11.49 12.72
N MET A 268 3.91 11.51 11.60
CA MET A 268 3.23 10.32 11.08
C MET A 268 4.19 9.45 10.28
N SER A 269 4.38 8.23 10.75
CA SER A 269 5.13 7.23 9.98
C SER A 269 4.32 6.73 8.77
N VAL A 270 5.00 6.31 7.71
CA VAL A 270 4.39 5.63 6.54
C VAL A 270 3.52 4.42 6.96
N ARG A 271 3.91 3.75 8.05
CA ARG A 271 3.18 2.62 8.64
C ARG A 271 1.80 3.04 9.18
N GLU A 272 1.65 4.26 9.67
CA GLU A 272 0.37 4.77 10.19
C GLU A 272 -0.65 5.02 9.08
N PHE A 273 -0.20 5.48 7.90
CA PHE A 273 -1.07 5.57 6.72
C PHE A 273 -1.67 4.22 6.35
N GLY A 274 -0.85 3.17 6.39
CA GLY A 274 -1.32 1.79 6.17
C GLY A 274 -2.33 1.35 7.23
N THR A 275 -2.07 1.71 8.50
CA THR A 275 -2.98 1.40 9.62
C THR A 275 -4.35 2.05 9.47
N ILE A 276 -4.39 3.35 9.16
CA ILE A 276 -5.66 4.10 8.93
C ILE A 276 -6.49 3.39 7.86
N TYR A 277 -5.83 2.97 6.79
CA TYR A 277 -6.53 2.33 5.69
C TYR A 277 -7.04 0.93 6.00
N GLU A 278 -6.24 0.10 6.67
CA GLU A 278 -6.67 -1.23 7.08
C GLU A 278 -7.90 -1.16 7.99
N GLU A 279 -7.93 -0.18 8.90
CA GLU A 279 -9.11 0.10 9.70
C GLU A 279 -10.30 0.51 8.80
N LEU A 280 -10.07 1.27 7.73
CA LEU A 280 -11.12 1.64 6.76
C LEU A 280 -11.67 0.46 5.95
N LEU A 281 -10.89 -0.61 5.73
CA LEU A 281 -11.37 -1.84 5.06
C LEU A 281 -12.43 -2.62 5.88
N GLU A 282 -12.55 -2.31 7.18
CA GLU A 282 -13.63 -2.85 8.01
C GLU A 282 -14.95 -2.13 7.79
N TYR A 283 -14.96 -0.99 7.11
CA TYR A 283 -16.16 -0.21 6.85
C TYR A 283 -16.80 -0.57 5.52
N ARG A 284 -18.11 -0.38 5.46
CA ARG A 284 -18.93 -0.42 4.25
C ARG A 284 -19.95 0.70 4.29
N LEU A 285 -20.30 1.15 3.09
CA LEU A 285 -21.39 2.07 2.87
C LEU A 285 -22.63 1.28 2.44
N SER A 286 -23.72 1.44 3.19
CA SER A 286 -24.98 0.75 2.96
C SER A 286 -26.13 1.75 2.94
N GLU A 287 -27.28 1.29 2.44
CA GLU A 287 -28.52 2.06 2.44
C GLU A 287 -29.34 1.73 3.69
N ALA A 288 -29.82 2.77 4.37
CA ALA A 288 -30.62 2.61 5.57
C ALA A 288 -31.96 1.95 5.21
N PRO A 289 -32.27 0.72 5.72
CA PRO A 289 -33.51 0.04 5.36
C PRO A 289 -34.75 0.67 6.02
N GLN A 290 -34.52 1.43 7.08
CA GLN A 290 -35.53 2.17 7.85
C GLN A 290 -34.86 3.35 8.55
N ASP A 291 -35.62 4.18 9.25
CA ASP A 291 -35.06 5.29 10.02
C ASP A 291 -34.12 4.78 11.12
N LEU A 292 -32.88 5.30 11.14
CA LEU A 292 -31.83 4.93 12.08
C LEU A 292 -31.44 6.12 12.97
N THR A 293 -31.08 5.81 14.20
CA THR A 293 -30.45 6.76 15.13
C THR A 293 -28.96 6.95 14.82
N ALA A 294 -28.30 7.88 15.51
CA ALA A 294 -26.86 8.10 15.40
C ALA A 294 -26.01 6.87 15.79
N ASP A 295 -26.56 5.96 16.59
CA ASP A 295 -25.92 4.71 17.00
C ASP A 295 -26.22 3.55 16.03
N LEU A 296 -26.79 3.85 14.86
CA LEU A 296 -27.18 2.88 13.82
C LEU A 296 -28.19 1.85 14.34
N THR A 297 -29.01 2.24 15.32
CA THR A 297 -30.13 1.44 15.80
C THR A 297 -31.43 1.86 15.11
N PRO A 298 -32.33 0.91 14.79
CA PRO A 298 -33.68 1.24 14.35
C PRO A 298 -34.36 2.22 15.30
N ALA A 299 -34.96 3.29 14.77
CA ALA A 299 -35.63 4.30 15.59
C ALA A 299 -36.74 3.69 16.49
N ASP A 300 -37.42 2.64 16.00
CA ASP A 300 -38.46 1.91 16.73
C ASP A 300 -37.93 1.07 17.91
N ASP A 301 -36.64 0.68 17.86
CA ASP A 301 -35.98 -0.13 18.90
C ASP A 301 -35.20 0.73 19.92
N ALA A 302 -35.19 2.05 19.74
CA ALA A 302 -34.38 2.94 20.56
C ALA A 302 -34.95 3.07 21.99
N PRO A 303 -34.13 2.88 23.04
CA PRO A 303 -34.58 3.01 24.42
C PRO A 303 -34.93 4.47 24.73
N GLY A 304 -36.21 4.78 24.97
CA GLY A 304 -36.63 6.07 25.53
C GLY A 304 -37.68 6.89 24.76
N GLY A 305 -38.33 6.38 23.72
CA GLY A 305 -39.58 6.94 23.16
C GLY A 305 -39.47 8.21 22.29
N GLU A 306 -38.36 8.94 22.31
CA GLU A 306 -38.06 10.02 21.35
C GLU A 306 -36.64 9.87 20.82
N ALA A 307 -36.46 9.03 19.81
CA ALA A 307 -35.16 8.81 19.18
C ALA A 307 -34.89 9.88 18.13
N LYS A 308 -33.77 10.60 18.26
CA LYS A 308 -33.32 11.54 17.23
C LYS A 308 -32.86 10.76 16.00
N ILE A 309 -33.66 10.80 14.94
CA ILE A 309 -33.33 10.19 13.64
C ILE A 309 -32.09 10.89 13.07
N ALA A 310 -31.06 10.11 12.76
CA ALA A 310 -29.84 10.58 12.12
C ALA A 310 -29.82 10.25 10.62
N TYR A 311 -30.45 9.14 10.24
CA TYR A 311 -30.54 8.66 8.86
C TYR A 311 -31.99 8.26 8.57
N LEU A 312 -32.55 8.77 7.49
CA LEU A 312 -33.87 8.34 7.01
C LEU A 312 -33.75 7.05 6.21
N ALA A 313 -34.84 6.30 6.08
CA ALA A 313 -34.90 5.19 5.14
C ALA A 313 -34.43 5.64 3.73
N GLY A 314 -33.48 4.90 3.14
CA GLY A 314 -32.86 5.22 1.85
C GLY A 314 -31.59 6.08 1.93
N ASP A 315 -31.25 6.66 3.10
CA ASP A 315 -30.00 7.41 3.25
C ASP A 315 -28.79 6.46 3.21
N PRO A 316 -27.69 6.85 2.53
CA PRO A 316 -26.43 6.15 2.69
C PRO A 316 -25.87 6.39 4.09
N TYR A 317 -25.36 5.33 4.73
CA TYR A 317 -24.69 5.41 6.03
C TYR A 317 -23.47 4.47 6.07
N LEU A 318 -22.42 4.93 6.76
CA LEU A 318 -21.18 4.17 6.92
C LEU A 318 -21.25 3.32 8.20
N HIS A 319 -20.95 2.02 8.10
CA HIS A 319 -20.88 1.11 9.24
C HIS A 319 -19.73 0.12 9.11
N ASP A 320 -19.32 -0.49 10.21
CA ASP A 320 -18.32 -1.54 10.19
C ASP A 320 -18.95 -2.91 9.86
N LYS A 321 -18.10 -3.93 9.63
CA LYS A 321 -18.54 -5.32 9.44
C LYS A 321 -19.27 -5.92 10.67
N SER A 322 -19.25 -5.25 11.82
CA SER A 322 -19.95 -5.69 13.03
C SER A 322 -21.37 -5.11 13.16
N GLY A 323 -21.72 -4.12 12.34
CA GLY A 323 -23.01 -3.43 12.40
C GLY A 323 -23.15 -2.54 13.64
N GLN A 324 -22.04 -2.17 14.30
CA GLN A 324 -22.01 -1.28 15.47
C GLN A 324 -20.81 -0.31 15.43
N ARG A 325 -20.96 0.89 16.01
CA ARG A 325 -19.85 1.84 16.23
C ARG A 325 -18.90 1.42 17.38
N LYS A 326 -18.46 0.17 17.43
CA LYS A 326 -17.42 -0.27 18.39
C LYS A 326 -16.23 -0.86 17.65
N SER A 327 -15.16 -0.06 17.62
CA SER A 327 -13.83 -0.47 17.17
C SER A 327 -13.34 -1.70 17.95
N THR A 328 -12.78 -2.66 17.23
CA THR A 328 -11.34 -2.96 17.23
C THR A 328 -11.13 -4.41 16.80
N GLY A 329 -10.32 -4.58 15.75
CA GLY A 329 -9.66 -5.86 15.56
C GLY A 329 -9.12 -6.17 14.16
N SER A 330 -8.68 -5.18 13.37
CA SER A 330 -7.88 -5.52 12.19
C SER A 330 -6.62 -6.25 12.67
N TYR A 331 -6.29 -7.38 12.04
CA TYR A 331 -5.18 -8.25 12.44
C TYR A 331 -3.84 -7.60 12.08
N PHE A 332 -3.48 -6.59 12.86
CA PHE A 332 -2.25 -5.83 12.79
C PHE A 332 -1.02 -6.75 12.91
N THR A 333 -0.13 -6.68 11.92
CA THR A 333 1.22 -7.23 12.09
C THR A 333 2.01 -6.28 12.99
N LYS A 334 2.19 -6.65 14.24
CA LYS A 334 2.93 -5.82 15.20
C LYS A 334 4.35 -5.53 14.69
N PRO A 335 4.93 -4.34 14.97
CA PRO A 335 6.23 -3.96 14.41
C PRO A 335 7.31 -4.98 14.73
N PHE A 336 7.28 -5.53 15.95
CA PHE A 336 8.21 -6.59 16.35
C PHE A 336 8.16 -7.82 15.44
N ALA A 337 7.00 -8.17 14.89
CA ALA A 337 6.84 -9.32 14.02
C ALA A 337 7.43 -9.00 12.64
N VAL A 338 7.19 -7.80 12.11
CA VAL A 338 7.81 -7.34 10.85
C VAL A 338 9.34 -7.36 11.01
N ASP A 339 9.86 -6.68 12.02
CA ASP A 339 11.30 -6.53 12.23
C ASP A 339 11.97 -7.91 12.44
N HIS A 340 11.35 -8.80 13.22
CA HIS A 340 11.87 -10.15 13.43
C HIS A 340 11.86 -10.98 12.14
N LEU A 341 10.78 -10.95 11.35
CA LEU A 341 10.72 -11.71 10.09
C LEU A 341 11.75 -11.21 9.08
N LEU A 342 11.96 -9.90 8.98
CA LEU A 342 12.98 -9.36 8.09
C LEU A 342 14.38 -9.74 8.55
N ALA A 343 14.66 -9.70 9.86
CA ALA A 343 15.95 -10.12 10.41
C ALA A 343 16.26 -11.61 10.16
N GLU A 344 15.25 -12.49 10.22
CA GLU A 344 15.46 -13.94 10.09
C GLU A 344 15.31 -14.46 8.66
N ALA A 345 14.58 -13.76 7.77
CA ALA A 345 14.34 -14.20 6.39
C ALA A 345 15.02 -13.31 5.34
N LEU A 346 14.80 -12.00 5.40
CA LEU A 346 15.32 -11.07 4.38
C LEU A 346 16.81 -10.82 4.53
N HIS A 347 17.27 -10.56 5.75
CA HIS A 347 18.67 -10.25 6.01
C HIS A 347 19.64 -11.36 5.57
N PRO A 348 19.40 -12.66 5.88
CA PRO A 348 20.28 -13.73 5.40
C PRO A 348 20.28 -13.88 3.87
N ALA A 349 19.13 -13.69 3.22
CA ALA A 349 19.04 -13.72 1.75
C ALA A 349 19.81 -12.55 1.11
N LEU A 350 19.79 -11.37 1.73
CA LEU A 350 20.58 -10.23 1.32
C LEU A 350 22.08 -10.47 1.50
N GLU A 351 22.51 -11.05 2.61
CA GLU A 351 23.93 -11.38 2.83
C GLU A 351 24.44 -12.37 1.77
N GLU A 352 23.69 -13.44 1.50
CA GLU A 352 24.01 -14.40 0.43
C GLU A 352 24.13 -13.69 -0.93
N HIS A 353 23.18 -12.80 -1.22
CA HIS A 353 23.18 -12.02 -2.46
C HIS A 353 24.39 -11.11 -2.58
N LEU A 354 24.68 -10.30 -1.57
CA LEU A 354 25.81 -9.36 -1.59
C LEU A 354 27.15 -10.08 -1.65
N GLN A 355 27.27 -11.27 -1.03
CA GLN A 355 28.47 -12.10 -1.19
C GLN A 355 28.66 -12.58 -2.63
N ARG A 356 27.57 -12.95 -3.31
CA ARG A 356 27.60 -13.30 -4.74
C ARG A 356 27.97 -12.09 -5.60
N VAL A 357 27.43 -10.91 -5.32
CA VAL A 357 27.80 -9.66 -6.02
C VAL A 357 29.28 -9.34 -5.82
N ALA A 358 29.80 -9.48 -4.60
CA ALA A 358 31.23 -9.31 -4.32
C ALA A 358 32.09 -10.29 -5.12
N ASN A 359 31.65 -11.55 -5.25
CA ASN A 359 32.36 -12.52 -6.09
C ASN A 359 32.36 -12.09 -7.57
N VAL A 360 31.20 -11.70 -8.12
CA VAL A 360 31.08 -11.18 -9.50
C VAL A 360 31.99 -9.97 -9.72
N LEU A 361 32.09 -9.05 -8.75
CA LEU A 361 33.01 -7.92 -8.82
C LEU A 361 34.46 -8.38 -9.00
N THR A 362 34.87 -9.43 -8.29
CA THR A 362 36.23 -9.97 -8.40
C THR A 362 36.48 -10.80 -9.66
N THR A 363 35.47 -11.49 -10.20
CA THR A 363 35.64 -12.45 -11.30
C THR A 363 35.27 -11.90 -12.67
N GLU A 364 34.28 -11.02 -12.73
CA GLU A 364 33.68 -10.51 -13.98
C GLU A 364 33.77 -8.98 -14.10
N GLY A 365 34.03 -8.28 -13.00
CA GLY A 365 34.30 -6.84 -12.95
C GLY A 365 33.09 -5.99 -12.59
N ASP A 366 33.33 -4.67 -12.53
CA ASP A 366 32.38 -3.68 -12.00
C ASP A 366 31.04 -3.64 -12.72
N ALA A 367 31.03 -3.70 -14.06
CA ALA A 367 29.80 -3.62 -14.84
C ALA A 367 28.86 -4.79 -14.54
N ALA A 368 29.41 -6.01 -14.49
CA ALA A 368 28.65 -7.21 -14.15
C ALA A 368 28.15 -7.18 -12.69
N ALA A 369 28.98 -6.71 -11.76
CA ALA A 369 28.60 -6.57 -10.35
C ALA A 369 27.52 -5.51 -10.13
N SER A 370 27.60 -4.39 -10.86
CA SER A 370 26.59 -3.33 -10.84
C SER A 370 25.23 -3.81 -11.35
N GLU A 371 25.21 -4.61 -12.42
CA GLU A 371 23.97 -5.26 -12.89
C GLU A 371 23.49 -6.32 -11.88
N ALA A 372 24.41 -7.13 -11.33
CA ALA A 372 24.09 -8.19 -10.39
C ALA A 372 23.50 -7.68 -9.07
N LEU A 373 23.90 -6.50 -8.58
CA LEU A 373 23.34 -5.89 -7.36
C LEU A 373 21.82 -5.74 -7.43
N TRP A 374 21.27 -5.50 -8.61
CA TRP A 374 19.83 -5.32 -8.82
C TRP A 374 19.10 -6.63 -9.15
N ASP A 375 19.80 -7.76 -9.20
CA ASP A 375 19.23 -9.09 -9.40
C ASP A 375 18.89 -9.76 -8.06
N PHE A 376 18.09 -9.06 -7.26
CA PHE A 376 17.55 -9.51 -5.98
C PHE A 376 16.05 -9.23 -5.94
N ALA A 377 15.21 -10.20 -5.57
CA ALA A 377 13.76 -10.09 -5.65
C ALA A 377 13.07 -10.56 -4.37
N VAL A 378 12.23 -9.69 -3.79
CA VAL A 378 11.44 -9.93 -2.58
C VAL A 378 9.97 -9.80 -2.91
N LEU A 379 9.16 -10.80 -2.53
CA LEU A 379 7.71 -10.80 -2.71
C LEU A 379 6.96 -10.67 -1.38
N ASP A 380 5.99 -9.77 -1.31
CA ASP A 380 4.86 -9.88 -0.40
C ASP A 380 3.59 -10.34 -1.15
N PRO A 381 3.12 -11.60 -0.95
CA PRO A 381 2.05 -12.19 -1.75
C PRO A 381 0.64 -11.82 -1.26
N ALA A 382 0.53 -11.12 -0.14
CA ALA A 382 -0.71 -10.60 0.43
C ALA A 382 -0.41 -9.27 1.12
N SER A 383 -0.01 -8.28 0.32
CA SER A 383 0.73 -7.12 0.80
C SER A 383 -0.07 -6.19 1.72
N GLY A 384 -1.40 -6.22 1.63
CA GLY A 384 -2.25 -5.24 2.28
C GLY A 384 -1.76 -3.83 1.97
N SER A 385 -1.52 -3.05 3.01
CA SER A 385 -1.03 -1.67 2.91
C SER A 385 0.49 -1.53 2.67
N GLY A 386 1.25 -2.62 2.55
CA GLY A 386 2.67 -2.59 2.20
C GLY A 386 3.65 -2.48 3.37
N HIS A 387 3.23 -2.82 4.60
CA HIS A 387 4.09 -2.75 5.80
C HIS A 387 5.41 -3.52 5.67
N PHE A 388 5.37 -4.75 5.18
CA PHE A 388 6.58 -5.54 4.93
C PHE A 388 7.41 -4.94 3.79
N LEU A 389 6.76 -4.43 2.75
CA LEU A 389 7.43 -3.85 1.59
C LEU A 389 8.23 -2.58 1.96
N VAL A 390 7.64 -1.69 2.74
CA VAL A 390 8.30 -0.46 3.24
C VAL A 390 9.52 -0.83 4.11
N ALA A 391 9.35 -1.76 5.05
CA ALA A 391 10.44 -2.17 5.93
C ALA A 391 11.52 -2.98 5.19
N ALA A 392 11.16 -3.77 4.18
CA ALA A 392 12.10 -4.43 3.29
C ALA A 392 12.89 -3.41 2.46
N CYS A 393 12.25 -2.35 1.98
CA CYS A 393 12.90 -1.24 1.28
C CYS A 393 13.97 -0.58 2.15
N ASP A 394 13.65 -0.28 3.41
CA ASP A 394 14.59 0.26 4.39
C ASP A 394 15.84 -0.62 4.53
N MET A 395 15.63 -1.92 4.74
CA MET A 395 16.69 -2.88 4.95
C MET A 395 17.56 -3.03 3.69
N ILE A 396 16.96 -3.19 2.51
CA ILE A 396 17.69 -3.32 1.25
C ILE A 396 18.51 -2.06 0.99
N ALA A 397 17.91 -0.87 1.10
CA ALA A 397 18.59 0.39 0.88
C ALA A 397 19.78 0.59 1.83
N GLU A 398 19.63 0.23 3.10
CA GLU A 398 20.71 0.29 4.08
C GLU A 398 21.86 -0.68 3.74
N GLN A 399 21.54 -1.93 3.42
CA GLN A 399 22.56 -2.93 3.09
C GLN A 399 23.26 -2.61 1.77
N PHE A 400 22.53 -2.11 0.77
CA PHE A 400 23.10 -1.70 -0.52
C PHE A 400 23.95 -0.44 -0.37
N SER A 401 23.55 0.52 0.47
CA SER A 401 24.38 1.69 0.78
C SER A 401 25.69 1.26 1.43
N LYS A 402 25.65 0.40 2.45
CA LYS A 402 26.84 -0.16 3.10
C LYS A 402 27.73 -0.91 2.11
N PHE A 403 27.13 -1.68 1.20
CA PHE A 403 27.89 -2.40 0.17
C PHE A 403 28.56 -1.43 -0.80
N GLN A 404 27.83 -0.41 -1.26
CA GLN A 404 28.34 0.63 -2.16
C GLN A 404 29.48 1.41 -1.53
N ASP A 405 29.37 1.80 -0.25
CA ASP A 405 30.43 2.51 0.47
C ASP A 405 31.73 1.70 0.56
N ASN A 406 31.62 0.37 0.71
CA ASN A 406 32.76 -0.52 0.87
C ASN A 406 33.39 -0.95 -0.47
N ASN A 407 32.62 -1.00 -1.56
CA ASN A 407 33.07 -1.58 -2.84
C ASN A 407 33.16 -0.55 -3.98
N SER A 408 32.50 0.60 -3.85
CA SER A 408 32.46 1.69 -4.84
C SER A 408 32.12 1.22 -6.26
N LEU A 409 30.96 0.57 -6.44
CA LEU A 409 30.54 0.13 -7.78
C LEU A 409 30.29 1.35 -8.68
N ALA A 410 31.02 1.48 -9.79
CA ALA A 410 30.97 2.64 -10.65
C ALA A 410 29.61 2.77 -11.36
N GLY A 411 29.07 1.67 -11.87
CA GLY A 411 27.75 1.67 -12.51
C GLY A 411 26.60 2.12 -11.59
N VAL A 412 26.70 1.82 -10.29
CA VAL A 412 25.74 2.28 -9.27
C VAL A 412 25.95 3.76 -8.97
N ALA A 413 27.20 4.19 -8.75
CA ALA A 413 27.53 5.60 -8.52
C ALA A 413 27.04 6.50 -9.67
N ASP A 414 27.26 6.08 -10.92
CA ASP A 414 26.80 6.80 -12.11
C ASP A 414 25.27 6.95 -12.14
N ALA A 415 24.52 5.92 -11.73
CA ALA A 415 23.06 5.98 -11.65
C ALA A 415 22.59 6.96 -10.56
N LEU A 416 23.20 6.90 -9.38
CA LEU A 416 22.91 7.84 -8.29
C LEU A 416 23.23 9.29 -8.70
N ASP A 417 24.34 9.50 -9.40
CA ASP A 417 24.75 10.82 -9.90
C ASP A 417 23.81 11.37 -10.97
N ARG A 418 23.31 10.53 -11.90
CA ARG A 418 22.28 10.93 -12.87
C ARG A 418 20.99 11.35 -12.18
N MET A 419 20.48 10.52 -11.26
CA MET A 419 19.25 10.83 -10.52
C MET A 419 19.40 12.10 -9.68
N ARG A 420 20.54 12.27 -8.99
CA ARG A 420 20.80 13.47 -8.20
C ARG A 420 20.86 14.71 -9.09
N SER A 421 21.52 14.61 -10.25
CA SER A 421 21.58 15.68 -11.24
C SER A 421 20.19 16.05 -11.76
N ALA A 422 19.35 15.07 -12.12
CA ALA A 422 17.98 15.30 -12.58
C ALA A 422 17.12 16.00 -11.51
N ALA A 423 17.20 15.52 -10.27
CA ALA A 423 16.51 16.12 -9.13
C ALA A 423 16.95 17.57 -8.91
N ARG A 424 18.26 17.82 -8.94
CA ARG A 424 18.85 19.16 -8.81
C ARG A 424 18.38 20.10 -9.92
N THR A 425 18.40 19.66 -11.17
CA THR A 425 17.91 20.45 -12.31
C THR A 425 16.42 20.77 -12.18
N ALA A 426 15.60 19.83 -11.72
CA ALA A 426 14.17 20.06 -11.49
C ALA A 426 13.90 21.08 -10.36
N LEU A 427 14.79 21.13 -9.37
CA LEU A 427 14.74 22.06 -8.22
C LEU A 427 15.54 23.35 -8.44
N GLU A 428 16.32 23.46 -9.52
CA GLU A 428 17.30 24.53 -9.71
C GLU A 428 16.63 25.91 -9.69
N GLY A 429 17.09 26.77 -8.79
CA GLY A 429 16.51 28.10 -8.57
C GLY A 429 15.12 28.10 -7.91
N ARG A 430 14.55 26.93 -7.60
CA ARG A 430 13.25 26.77 -6.95
C ARG A 430 13.40 26.46 -5.47
N ASP A 431 14.37 25.63 -5.09
CA ASP A 431 14.45 25.10 -3.72
C ASP A 431 15.81 24.48 -3.30
N PRO A 432 16.76 25.29 -2.81
CA PRO A 432 18.06 24.81 -2.35
C PRO A 432 18.03 23.94 -1.08
N ALA A 433 16.97 24.04 -0.27
CA ALA A 433 16.87 23.29 0.98
C ALA A 433 16.48 21.83 0.69
N ALA A 434 15.49 21.62 -0.18
CA ALA A 434 15.13 20.27 -0.62
C ALA A 434 16.29 19.58 -1.38
N GLU A 435 17.10 20.36 -2.10
CA GLU A 435 18.29 19.85 -2.76
C GLU A 435 19.29 19.22 -1.78
N ALA A 436 19.48 19.84 -0.61
CA ALA A 436 20.40 19.36 0.42
C ALA A 436 19.92 18.10 1.15
N MET A 437 18.63 17.75 1.01
CA MET A 437 18.02 16.57 1.64
C MET A 437 18.19 15.29 0.81
N ILE A 438 18.68 15.38 -0.42
CA ILE A 438 18.82 14.21 -1.32
C ILE A 438 20.04 13.39 -0.89
N THR A 439 19.79 12.19 -0.36
CA THR A 439 20.83 11.24 0.07
C THR A 439 20.92 10.02 -0.84
N ASP A 440 22.09 9.38 -0.88
CA ASP A 440 22.31 8.14 -1.63
C ASP A 440 21.39 7.02 -1.13
N ARG A 441 21.15 6.98 0.18
CA ARG A 441 20.21 6.02 0.80
C ARG A 441 18.78 6.21 0.27
N ASP A 442 18.32 7.45 0.09
CA ASP A 442 16.99 7.73 -0.45
C ASP A 442 16.88 7.34 -1.94
N LEU A 443 17.93 7.63 -2.72
CA LEU A 443 18.01 7.23 -4.13
C LEU A 443 18.09 5.70 -4.29
N LEU A 444 18.87 5.02 -3.44
CA LEU A 444 18.96 3.56 -3.39
C LEU A 444 17.63 2.93 -2.95
N ALA A 445 16.92 3.52 -1.99
CA ALA A 445 15.58 3.06 -1.60
C ALA A 445 14.59 3.13 -2.78
N ARG A 446 14.64 4.23 -3.55
CA ARG A 446 13.84 4.37 -4.78
C ARG A 446 14.20 3.31 -5.83
N LEU A 447 15.48 3.03 -6.05
CA LEU A 447 15.91 1.99 -6.99
C LEU A 447 15.55 0.58 -6.48
N ALA A 448 15.71 0.29 -5.20
CA ALA A 448 15.34 -0.98 -4.57
C ALA A 448 13.83 -1.24 -4.69
N ALA A 449 12.99 -0.23 -4.48
CA ALA A 449 11.54 -0.34 -4.67
C ALA A 449 11.16 -0.72 -6.12
N ARG A 450 11.87 -0.17 -7.11
CA ARG A 450 11.61 -0.47 -8.54
C ARG A 450 12.17 -1.81 -8.99
N LYS A 451 13.33 -2.19 -8.48
CA LYS A 451 14.12 -3.30 -9.03
C LYS A 451 14.05 -4.57 -8.21
N CYS A 452 13.72 -4.48 -6.92
CA CYS A 452 13.84 -5.60 -5.99
C CYS A 452 12.55 -5.95 -5.24
N LEU A 453 11.59 -5.04 -5.14
CA LEU A 453 10.38 -5.26 -4.34
C LEU A 453 9.17 -5.53 -5.21
N TYR A 454 8.41 -6.55 -4.82
CA TYR A 454 7.23 -7.01 -5.51
C TYR A 454 6.11 -7.30 -4.52
N ALA A 455 4.88 -6.95 -4.87
CA ALA A 455 3.71 -7.16 -4.04
C ALA A 455 2.52 -7.61 -4.86
N VAL A 456 1.75 -8.52 -4.27
CA VAL A 456 0.44 -8.93 -4.79
C VAL A 456 -0.58 -8.82 -3.66
N ASP A 457 -1.74 -8.26 -3.98
CA ASP A 457 -2.90 -8.33 -3.09
C ASP A 457 -4.16 -8.57 -3.90
N ILE A 458 -5.14 -9.25 -3.32
CA ILE A 458 -6.43 -9.46 -3.98
C ILE A 458 -7.27 -8.18 -4.01
N SER A 459 -6.99 -7.22 -3.15
CA SER A 459 -7.70 -5.94 -3.08
C SER A 459 -6.96 -4.90 -3.90
N GLU A 460 -7.57 -4.44 -5.01
CA GLU A 460 -7.05 -3.31 -5.80
C GLU A 460 -6.79 -2.08 -4.93
N MET A 461 -7.71 -1.81 -4.03
CA MET A 461 -7.61 -0.71 -3.09
C MET A 461 -6.37 -0.88 -2.18
N ALA A 462 -6.07 -2.10 -1.72
CA ALA A 462 -4.86 -2.38 -0.94
C ALA A 462 -3.58 -2.19 -1.77
N THR A 463 -3.59 -2.58 -3.05
CA THR A 463 -2.45 -2.35 -3.94
C THR A 463 -2.19 -0.87 -4.20
N GLU A 464 -3.23 -0.06 -4.42
CA GLU A 464 -3.08 1.40 -4.55
C GLU A 464 -2.48 2.02 -3.29
N LEU A 465 -2.86 1.48 -2.14
CA LEU A 465 -2.35 1.90 -0.85
C LEU A 465 -0.91 1.52 -0.60
N CYS A 466 -0.55 0.29 -0.97
CA CYS A 466 0.82 -0.16 -0.96
C CYS A 466 1.68 0.74 -1.87
N LYS A 467 1.19 1.14 -3.06
CA LYS A 467 1.87 2.10 -3.94
C LYS A 467 2.06 3.46 -3.26
N VAL A 468 1.02 4.00 -2.62
CA VAL A 468 1.11 5.27 -1.86
C VAL A 468 2.14 5.17 -0.74
N ALA A 469 2.11 4.11 0.07
CA ALA A 469 3.08 3.90 1.15
C ALA A 469 4.52 3.86 0.60
N MET A 470 4.73 3.15 -0.51
CA MET A 470 6.03 3.08 -1.17
C MET A 470 6.47 4.43 -1.75
N TRP A 471 5.59 5.19 -2.38
CA TRP A 471 5.93 6.53 -2.87
C TRP A 471 6.27 7.50 -1.75
N VAL A 472 5.51 7.51 -0.65
CA VAL A 472 5.82 8.31 0.55
C VAL A 472 7.20 7.95 1.08
N ARG A 473 7.49 6.65 1.22
CA ARG A 473 8.78 6.18 1.72
C ARG A 473 9.94 6.54 0.79
N THR A 474 9.76 6.40 -0.52
CA THR A 474 10.83 6.55 -1.53
C THR A 474 10.81 7.91 -2.22
N PHE A 475 10.11 8.87 -1.61
CA PHE A 475 10.00 10.21 -2.13
C PHE A 475 11.37 10.89 -2.11
N VAL A 476 11.74 11.47 -3.26
CA VAL A 476 12.96 12.27 -3.41
C VAL A 476 12.56 13.60 -4.05
N PRO A 477 12.80 14.74 -3.39
CA PRO A 477 12.46 16.04 -3.94
C PRO A 477 13.07 16.25 -5.34
N GLY A 478 12.29 16.80 -6.26
CA GLY A 478 12.71 17.06 -7.63
C GLY A 478 12.58 15.89 -8.59
N LEU A 479 12.45 14.65 -8.11
CA LEU A 479 12.18 13.49 -8.96
C LEU A 479 10.67 13.25 -9.12
N PRO A 480 10.19 12.84 -10.30
CA PRO A 480 8.79 12.46 -10.52
C PRO A 480 8.41 11.22 -9.68
N MET A 481 7.12 10.90 -9.50
CA MET A 481 6.78 9.55 -9.03
C MET A 481 7.04 8.57 -10.16
N TYR A 482 7.68 7.45 -9.81
CA TYR A 482 7.93 6.35 -10.74
C TYR A 482 6.72 5.41 -10.74
N SER A 483 6.55 4.65 -11.83
CA SER A 483 5.47 3.67 -11.88
C SER A 483 5.81 2.45 -11.00
N LEU A 484 4.84 2.05 -10.19
CA LEU A 484 4.86 0.84 -9.36
C LEU A 484 3.86 -0.23 -9.86
N ASP A 485 3.22 -0.01 -11.00
CA ASP A 485 2.14 -0.87 -11.49
C ASP A 485 2.62 -2.26 -11.91
N HIS A 486 3.90 -2.36 -12.28
CA HIS A 486 4.52 -3.65 -12.58
C HIS A 486 4.90 -4.41 -11.32
N GLN A 487 5.36 -3.71 -10.28
CA GLN A 487 5.86 -4.29 -9.03
C GLN A 487 4.73 -4.65 -8.06
N ILE A 488 3.68 -3.81 -7.99
CA ILE A 488 2.59 -3.90 -7.02
C ILE A 488 1.29 -4.13 -7.77
N VAL A 489 0.81 -5.37 -7.77
CA VAL A 489 -0.24 -5.82 -8.68
C VAL A 489 -1.45 -6.39 -7.93
N SER A 490 -2.64 -5.99 -8.36
CA SER A 490 -3.89 -6.58 -7.87
C SER A 490 -4.13 -7.94 -8.53
N GLY A 491 -4.30 -8.99 -7.75
CA GLY A 491 -4.69 -10.29 -8.28
C GLY A 491 -4.63 -11.46 -7.28
N ASN A 492 -5.05 -12.63 -7.74
CA ASN A 492 -5.18 -13.82 -6.89
C ASN A 492 -4.08 -14.85 -7.17
N ILE A 493 -3.01 -14.78 -6.38
CA ILE A 493 -1.86 -15.70 -6.47
C ILE A 493 -2.22 -17.16 -6.16
N LEU A 494 -3.25 -17.40 -5.33
CA LEU A 494 -3.67 -18.76 -4.99
C LEU A 494 -4.34 -19.49 -6.15
N LEU A 495 -4.83 -18.75 -7.14
CA LEU A 495 -5.39 -19.28 -8.38
C LEU A 495 -4.39 -19.19 -9.54
N GLY A 496 -3.13 -18.83 -9.29
CA GLY A 496 -2.07 -18.77 -10.29
C GLY A 496 -1.40 -20.12 -10.56
N VAL A 497 -0.93 -20.34 -11.80
CA VAL A 497 0.06 -21.39 -12.09
C VAL A 497 1.45 -20.86 -11.72
N PRO A 498 2.16 -21.50 -10.78
CA PRO A 498 3.35 -20.92 -10.14
C PRO A 498 4.63 -21.02 -10.98
N SER A 499 4.69 -21.91 -11.96
CA SER A 499 5.89 -22.08 -12.79
C SER A 499 5.57 -22.39 -14.25
N VAL A 500 6.54 -22.06 -15.11
CA VAL A 500 6.51 -22.42 -16.54
C VAL A 500 6.46 -23.95 -16.70
N ASP A 501 7.24 -24.67 -15.91
CA ASP A 501 7.32 -26.13 -16.02
C ASP A 501 5.99 -26.81 -15.66
N GLU A 502 5.28 -26.32 -14.63
CA GLU A 502 3.95 -26.82 -14.30
C GLU A 502 2.95 -26.53 -15.42
N ALA A 503 2.98 -25.32 -16.01
CA ALA A 503 2.13 -24.99 -17.14
C ALA A 503 2.37 -25.91 -18.34
N VAL A 504 3.63 -26.17 -18.66
CA VAL A 504 4.03 -27.08 -19.74
C VAL A 504 3.59 -28.51 -19.45
N ASP A 505 3.80 -29.02 -18.24
CA ASP A 505 3.44 -30.40 -17.89
C ASP A 505 1.92 -30.64 -17.85
N LEU A 506 1.14 -29.59 -17.57
CA LEU A 506 -0.33 -29.65 -17.64
C LEU A 506 -0.82 -29.67 -19.10
N LEU A 507 -0.25 -28.83 -19.96
CA LEU A 507 -0.67 -28.69 -21.37
C LEU A 507 -0.13 -29.81 -22.27
N ASP A 508 1.10 -30.24 -22.04
CA ASP A 508 1.83 -31.22 -22.84
C ASP A 508 2.55 -32.23 -21.91
N PRO A 509 1.82 -33.16 -21.27
CA PRO A 509 2.40 -34.04 -20.26
C PRO A 509 3.54 -34.93 -20.81
N PRO A 510 4.67 -35.10 -20.08
CA PRO A 510 5.83 -35.87 -20.57
C PRO A 510 5.51 -37.29 -21.04
N LYS A 511 4.54 -37.95 -20.40
CA LYS A 511 4.07 -39.31 -20.75
C LYS A 511 3.48 -39.44 -22.16
N HIS A 512 3.09 -38.33 -22.79
CA HIS A 512 2.55 -38.29 -24.14
C HIS A 512 3.60 -37.89 -25.19
N ARG A 513 4.81 -37.51 -24.77
CA ARG A 513 5.91 -37.11 -25.66
C ARG A 513 6.73 -38.32 -26.09
N LYS A 514 7.17 -38.36 -27.36
CA LYS A 514 8.15 -39.36 -27.81
C LYS A 514 9.53 -39.03 -27.24
N PRO A 515 10.39 -40.03 -26.94
CA PRO A 515 11.76 -39.78 -26.50
C PRO A 515 12.51 -38.87 -27.50
N GLY A 516 13.09 -37.77 -27.01
CA GLY A 516 13.82 -36.79 -27.83
C GLY A 516 12.95 -35.73 -28.53
N GLN A 517 11.62 -35.78 -28.41
CA GLN A 517 10.72 -34.73 -28.91
C GLN A 517 10.64 -33.57 -27.91
N GLY A 518 10.97 -32.35 -28.36
CA GLY A 518 10.75 -31.12 -27.59
C GLY A 518 9.26 -30.83 -27.36
N SER A 519 8.95 -30.06 -26.32
CA SER A 519 7.56 -29.67 -26.03
C SER A 519 7.17 -28.42 -26.82
N LEU A 520 6.12 -28.53 -27.65
CA LEU A 520 5.56 -27.39 -28.39
C LEU A 520 4.94 -26.36 -27.45
N ALA A 521 4.34 -26.81 -26.34
CA ALA A 521 3.81 -25.93 -25.30
C ALA A 521 4.94 -25.15 -24.61
N ALA A 522 6.10 -25.79 -24.37
CA ALA A 522 7.25 -25.10 -23.80
C ALA A 522 7.78 -24.00 -24.71
N GLU A 523 7.90 -24.25 -26.01
CA GLU A 523 8.33 -23.24 -26.98
C GLU A 523 7.32 -22.07 -27.07
N ALA A 524 6.03 -22.39 -27.18
CA ALA A 524 4.96 -21.39 -27.27
C ALA A 524 4.80 -20.53 -26.01
N ILE A 525 5.29 -21.00 -24.86
CA ILE A 525 5.34 -20.23 -23.61
C ILE A 525 6.65 -19.45 -23.49
N ARG A 526 7.79 -20.08 -23.75
CA ARG A 526 9.12 -19.49 -23.52
C ARG A 526 9.44 -18.36 -24.50
N VAL A 527 9.07 -18.48 -25.78
CA VAL A 527 9.34 -17.43 -26.77
C VAL A 527 8.67 -16.09 -26.40
N PRO A 528 7.36 -16.04 -26.05
CA PRO A 528 6.75 -14.85 -25.48
C PRO A 528 7.43 -14.31 -24.21
N LEU A 529 7.80 -15.20 -23.28
CA LEU A 529 8.48 -14.83 -22.04
C LEU A 529 9.84 -14.18 -22.29
N ASP A 530 10.65 -14.74 -23.19
CA ASP A 530 11.97 -14.19 -23.54
C ASP A 530 11.84 -12.79 -24.17
N ARG A 531 10.83 -12.59 -25.02
CA ARG A 531 10.52 -11.27 -25.59
C ARG A 531 10.08 -10.28 -24.51
N ALA A 532 9.22 -10.70 -23.59
CA ALA A 532 8.79 -9.87 -22.47
C ALA A 532 9.97 -9.50 -21.56
N ASN A 533 10.85 -10.46 -21.26
CA ASN A 533 12.08 -10.24 -20.49
C ASN A 533 13.01 -9.21 -21.14
N ALA A 534 13.11 -9.20 -22.48
CA ALA A 534 13.89 -8.18 -23.18
C ALA A 534 13.31 -6.78 -22.97
N TYR A 535 11.98 -6.63 -23.03
CA TYR A 535 11.31 -5.36 -22.72
C TYR A 535 11.44 -4.95 -21.25
N GLU A 536 11.30 -5.89 -20.31
CA GLU A 536 11.52 -5.61 -18.89
C GLU A 536 12.97 -5.20 -18.60
N THR A 537 13.94 -5.78 -19.30
CA THR A 537 15.34 -5.36 -19.20
C THR A 537 15.54 -3.91 -19.65
N ILE A 538 14.84 -3.49 -20.71
CA ILE A 538 14.84 -2.09 -21.16
C ILE A 538 14.24 -1.18 -20.07
N ALA A 539 13.05 -1.51 -19.56
CA ALA A 539 12.38 -0.72 -18.53
C ALA A 539 13.20 -0.60 -17.25
N ARG A 540 13.84 -1.69 -16.80
CA ARG A 540 14.66 -1.73 -15.57
C ARG A 540 15.99 -0.99 -15.67
N ARG A 541 16.49 -0.71 -16.89
CA ARG A 541 17.71 0.08 -17.12
C ARG A 541 17.47 1.58 -17.03
N LEU A 542 16.22 2.02 -17.21
CA LEU A 542 15.84 3.42 -17.06
C LEU A 542 15.76 3.78 -15.57
N ASP A 543 16.33 4.91 -15.18
CA ASP A 543 16.35 5.35 -13.78
C ASP A 543 15.00 6.01 -13.37
N GLU A 544 14.13 6.32 -14.35
CA GLU A 544 12.84 7.02 -14.17
C GLU A 544 13.06 8.32 -13.37
N SER A 545 14.08 9.05 -13.81
CA SER A 545 14.55 10.31 -13.23
C SER A 545 13.86 11.53 -13.82
N ASP A 546 13.27 11.38 -15.01
CA ASP A 546 12.44 12.37 -15.69
C ASP A 546 11.19 11.73 -16.33
N HIS A 547 10.35 12.58 -16.93
CA HIS A 547 9.09 12.19 -17.55
C HIS A 547 9.27 11.27 -18.76
N ASP A 548 10.26 11.54 -19.62
CA ASP A 548 10.50 10.80 -20.86
C ASP A 548 10.97 9.37 -20.54
N GLU A 549 11.80 9.21 -19.50
CA GLU A 549 12.20 7.88 -19.00
C GLU A 549 11.02 7.10 -18.43
N ILE A 550 10.08 7.77 -17.73
CA ILE A 550 8.85 7.12 -17.22
C ILE A 550 7.97 6.66 -18.38
N GLU A 551 7.75 7.50 -19.39
CA GLU A 551 6.97 7.13 -20.56
C GLU A 551 7.63 5.98 -21.33
N ALA A 552 8.95 6.02 -21.52
CA ALA A 552 9.69 4.95 -22.18
C ALA A 552 9.64 3.63 -21.40
N ALA A 553 9.77 3.67 -20.07
CA ALA A 553 9.64 2.49 -19.21
C ALA A 553 8.22 1.92 -19.26
N SER A 554 7.20 2.78 -19.24
CA SER A 554 5.79 2.41 -19.38
C SER A 554 5.50 1.78 -20.74
N ALA A 555 6.04 2.36 -21.82
CA ALA A 555 5.91 1.83 -23.18
C ALA A 555 6.55 0.44 -23.31
N ALA A 556 7.76 0.25 -22.76
CA ALA A 556 8.44 -1.05 -22.74
C ALA A 556 7.63 -2.09 -21.96
N ARG A 557 7.10 -1.77 -20.77
CA ARG A 557 6.22 -2.67 -20.00
C ARG A 557 4.91 -2.97 -20.75
N SER A 558 4.36 -2.00 -21.47
CA SER A 558 3.19 -2.21 -22.33
C SER A 558 3.48 -3.19 -23.46
N ASP A 559 4.67 -3.09 -24.07
CA ASP A 559 5.15 -4.07 -25.07
C ASP A 559 5.40 -5.45 -24.45
N ALA A 560 5.94 -5.53 -23.23
CA ALA A 560 6.08 -6.79 -22.50
C ALA A 560 4.71 -7.46 -22.28
N GLY A 561 3.72 -6.69 -21.83
CA GLY A 561 2.33 -7.16 -21.68
C GLY A 561 1.73 -7.68 -22.99
N ARG A 562 1.94 -6.98 -24.11
CA ARG A 562 1.53 -7.43 -25.45
C ARG A 562 2.24 -8.71 -25.86
N ALA A 563 3.54 -8.83 -25.61
CA ALA A 563 4.31 -10.02 -25.93
C ALA A 563 3.79 -11.27 -25.20
N LEU A 564 3.29 -11.10 -23.97
CA LEU A 564 2.78 -12.19 -23.12
C LEU A 564 1.34 -12.61 -23.41
N GLU A 565 0.63 -11.94 -24.34
CA GLU A 565 -0.80 -12.20 -24.56
C GLU A 565 -1.08 -13.68 -24.93
N SER A 566 -0.28 -14.28 -25.81
CA SER A 566 -0.43 -15.69 -26.20
C SER A 566 -0.10 -16.64 -25.05
N ALA A 567 0.96 -16.36 -24.29
CA ALA A 567 1.36 -17.15 -23.14
C ALA A 567 0.31 -17.08 -22.02
N ARG A 568 -0.37 -15.95 -21.84
CA ARG A 568 -1.49 -15.80 -20.89
C ARG A 568 -2.57 -16.83 -21.14
N TYR A 569 -3.04 -16.97 -22.38
CA TYR A 569 -4.06 -17.96 -22.71
C TYR A 569 -3.63 -19.41 -22.43
N LEU A 570 -2.35 -19.72 -22.67
CA LEU A 570 -1.79 -21.04 -22.34
C LEU A 570 -1.73 -21.27 -20.83
N PHE A 571 -1.32 -20.28 -20.06
CA PHE A 571 -1.30 -20.35 -18.59
C PHE A 571 -2.71 -20.47 -18.00
N ASP A 572 -3.68 -19.74 -18.54
CA ASP A 572 -5.06 -19.89 -18.14
C ASP A 572 -5.60 -21.30 -18.49
N ALA A 573 -5.14 -21.90 -19.59
CA ALA A 573 -5.54 -23.26 -20.00
C ALA A 573 -4.94 -24.30 -19.07
N ALA A 574 -3.66 -24.12 -18.72
CA ALA A 574 -3.00 -24.91 -17.71
C ALA A 574 -3.76 -24.80 -16.37
N LEU A 575 -4.18 -23.61 -15.98
CA LEU A 575 -5.00 -23.43 -14.77
C LEU A 575 -6.33 -24.17 -14.87
N ALA A 576 -7.04 -24.06 -15.99
CA ALA A 576 -8.29 -24.79 -16.19
C ALA A 576 -8.09 -26.32 -16.01
N LEU A 577 -7.03 -26.88 -16.60
CA LEU A 577 -6.66 -28.28 -16.43
C LEU A 577 -6.28 -28.61 -14.97
N ARG A 578 -5.50 -27.75 -14.32
CA ARG A 578 -5.11 -27.87 -12.91
C ARG A 578 -6.32 -27.89 -11.99
N LEU A 579 -7.31 -27.05 -12.29
CA LEU A 579 -8.59 -27.01 -11.59
C LEU A 579 -9.56 -28.09 -12.05
N GLY A 580 -9.15 -29.03 -12.92
CA GLY A 580 -9.93 -30.20 -13.32
C GLY A 580 -11.09 -29.91 -14.27
N PHE A 581 -10.99 -28.86 -15.08
CA PHE A 581 -11.89 -28.62 -16.21
C PHE A 581 -11.38 -29.35 -17.46
N LEU A 582 -12.31 -29.71 -18.35
CA LEU A 582 -11.98 -30.29 -19.65
C LEU A 582 -11.88 -29.18 -20.70
N LEU A 583 -10.82 -29.19 -21.49
CA LEU A 583 -10.70 -28.35 -22.67
C LEU A 583 -11.40 -29.05 -23.85
N THR A 584 -12.38 -28.39 -24.45
CA THR A 584 -13.19 -28.95 -25.54
C THR A 584 -13.30 -27.99 -26.72
N ASP A 585 -13.33 -28.52 -27.94
CA ASP A 585 -13.58 -27.73 -29.14
C ASP A 585 -15.04 -27.20 -29.22
N ARG A 586 -15.37 -26.43 -30.28
CA ARG A 586 -16.73 -25.91 -30.56
C ARG A 586 -17.83 -26.98 -30.60
N LYS A 587 -17.47 -28.27 -30.72
CA LYS A 587 -18.41 -29.40 -30.78
C LYS A 587 -18.39 -30.23 -29.48
N GLY A 588 -17.74 -29.75 -28.42
CA GLY A 588 -17.65 -30.44 -27.13
C GLY A 588 -16.69 -31.63 -27.12
N ARG A 589 -15.80 -31.75 -28.10
CA ARG A 589 -14.86 -32.88 -28.21
C ARG A 589 -13.55 -32.57 -27.50
N ILE A 590 -13.00 -33.59 -26.82
CA ILE A 590 -11.65 -33.56 -26.25
C ILE A 590 -10.67 -33.78 -27.43
N PRO A 591 -9.74 -32.85 -27.72
CA PRO A 591 -8.86 -32.97 -28.89
C PRO A 591 -7.90 -34.17 -28.78
N GLU A 592 -7.67 -34.86 -29.89
CA GLU A 592 -6.72 -35.98 -30.00
C GLU A 592 -5.26 -35.52 -30.27
N THR A 593 -5.02 -34.24 -30.59
CA THR A 593 -3.67 -33.68 -30.88
C THR A 593 -3.49 -32.25 -30.39
N THR A 594 -2.26 -31.94 -29.94
CA THR A 594 -1.88 -30.94 -28.94
C THR A 594 -0.88 -29.89 -29.50
N ASP A 595 -1.26 -29.08 -30.49
CA ASP A 595 -0.45 -27.91 -30.85
C ASP A 595 -0.93 -26.65 -30.09
N ALA A 596 0.02 -25.81 -29.70
CA ALA A 596 -0.24 -24.67 -28.81
C ALA A 596 -1.15 -23.62 -29.46
N GLU A 597 -1.09 -23.44 -30.78
CA GLU A 597 -1.96 -22.52 -31.52
C GLU A 597 -3.43 -22.96 -31.45
N SER A 598 -3.70 -24.25 -31.57
CA SER A 598 -5.04 -24.81 -31.41
C SER A 598 -5.56 -24.62 -29.98
N ILE A 599 -4.70 -24.78 -28.97
CA ILE A 599 -5.06 -24.49 -27.57
C ILE A 599 -5.40 -23.01 -27.42
N VAL A 600 -4.54 -22.09 -27.86
CA VAL A 600 -4.79 -20.63 -27.76
C VAL A 600 -6.07 -20.25 -28.50
N ALA A 601 -6.30 -20.77 -29.71
CA ALA A 601 -7.51 -20.49 -30.49
C ALA A 601 -8.77 -21.02 -29.77
N MET A 602 -8.72 -22.22 -29.19
CA MET A 602 -9.81 -22.75 -28.38
C MET A 602 -10.10 -21.88 -27.16
N VAL A 603 -9.06 -21.45 -26.46
CA VAL A 603 -9.16 -20.60 -25.28
C VAL A 603 -9.80 -19.25 -25.63
N ARG A 604 -9.31 -18.58 -26.66
CA ARG A 604 -9.87 -17.31 -27.15
C ARG A 604 -11.36 -17.43 -27.47
N LEU A 605 -11.76 -18.54 -28.10
CA LEU A 605 -13.16 -18.81 -28.44
C LEU A 605 -14.03 -19.14 -27.21
N GLN A 606 -13.45 -19.76 -26.17
CA GLN A 606 -14.14 -20.10 -24.93
C GLN A 606 -14.27 -18.92 -23.97
N ASP A 607 -13.37 -17.94 -24.06
CA ASP A 607 -13.41 -16.71 -23.27
C ASP A 607 -14.62 -15.82 -23.63
N GLU A 608 -15.12 -15.97 -24.86
CA GLU A 608 -16.30 -15.27 -25.40
C GLU A 608 -17.62 -16.01 -25.14
N THR A 609 -17.59 -17.25 -24.64
CA THR A 609 -18.80 -18.08 -24.44
C THR A 609 -19.14 -18.30 -22.97
N SER A 610 -20.36 -17.89 -22.57
CA SER A 610 -20.90 -18.17 -21.23
C SER A 610 -20.95 -19.67 -20.94
N GLY A 611 -20.45 -20.10 -19.78
CA GLY A 611 -20.47 -21.50 -19.32
C GLY A 611 -19.21 -22.33 -19.61
N SER A 612 -18.13 -21.73 -20.12
CA SER A 612 -16.83 -22.41 -20.31
C SER A 612 -16.05 -22.57 -18.99
N ALA A 613 -14.97 -23.36 -19.02
CA ALA A 613 -14.00 -23.43 -17.92
C ALA A 613 -13.45 -22.04 -17.54
N TYR A 614 -13.37 -21.13 -18.51
CA TYR A 614 -12.89 -19.77 -18.37
C TYR A 614 -13.91 -18.82 -17.76
N ALA A 615 -15.18 -18.93 -18.18
CA ALA A 615 -16.27 -18.26 -17.48
C ALA A 615 -16.31 -18.73 -16.01
N ALA A 616 -16.14 -20.03 -15.76
CA ALA A 616 -16.05 -20.56 -14.41
C ALA A 616 -14.84 -20.02 -13.64
N LEU A 617 -13.66 -19.85 -14.26
CA LEU A 617 -12.49 -19.19 -13.65
C LEU A 617 -12.78 -17.74 -13.23
N ARG A 618 -13.52 -16.98 -14.06
CA ARG A 618 -13.98 -15.62 -13.72
C ARG A 618 -14.99 -15.62 -12.57
N GLU A 619 -15.82 -16.66 -12.47
CA GLU A 619 -16.80 -16.85 -11.38
C GLU A 619 -16.20 -17.41 -10.08
N LEU A 620 -14.92 -17.81 -10.05
CA LEU A 620 -14.24 -18.26 -8.83
C LEU A 620 -13.89 -17.10 -7.89
N ASP A 621 -13.85 -15.87 -8.39
CA ASP A 621 -13.59 -14.67 -7.61
C ASP A 621 -14.83 -13.77 -7.55
N PRO A 622 -15.38 -13.48 -6.35
CA PRO A 622 -16.56 -12.62 -6.18
C PRO A 622 -16.39 -11.18 -6.69
N HIS A 623 -15.16 -10.73 -6.95
CA HIS A 623 -14.87 -9.39 -7.44
C HIS A 623 -14.40 -9.34 -8.90
N GLY A 624 -14.49 -10.46 -9.63
CA GLY A 624 -14.09 -10.54 -11.04
C GLY A 624 -12.58 -10.42 -11.27
N ARG A 625 -11.77 -10.69 -10.24
CA ARG A 625 -10.31 -10.49 -10.27
C ARG A 625 -9.61 -11.70 -10.90
N ARG A 626 -8.59 -11.42 -11.69
CA ARG A 626 -7.96 -12.42 -12.57
C ARG A 626 -7.04 -13.35 -11.77
N PRO A 627 -6.97 -14.64 -12.15
CA PRO A 627 -5.89 -15.52 -11.72
C PRO A 627 -4.51 -14.91 -12.01
N THR A 628 -3.60 -14.99 -11.03
CA THR A 628 -2.27 -14.36 -11.12
C THR A 628 -1.18 -15.39 -11.35
N HIS A 629 -0.75 -15.54 -12.60
CA HIS A 629 0.38 -16.39 -12.96
C HIS A 629 1.70 -15.64 -12.76
N LEU A 630 2.42 -15.91 -11.66
CA LEU A 630 3.65 -15.20 -11.30
C LEU A 630 4.70 -15.17 -12.43
N PRO A 631 4.96 -16.25 -13.18
CA PRO A 631 5.94 -16.20 -14.27
C PRO A 631 5.57 -15.25 -15.40
N LEU A 632 4.28 -14.96 -15.60
CA LEU A 632 3.81 -13.98 -16.57
C LEU A 632 3.64 -12.58 -15.97
N MET A 633 3.60 -12.48 -14.64
CA MET A 633 3.46 -11.19 -13.96
C MET A 633 4.84 -10.55 -13.75
N PHE A 634 5.83 -11.36 -13.35
CA PHE A 634 7.19 -10.93 -13.07
C PHE A 634 8.18 -11.77 -13.88
N PRO A 635 8.13 -11.72 -15.23
CA PRO A 635 8.93 -12.60 -16.08
C PRO A 635 10.43 -12.48 -15.78
N GLU A 636 10.91 -11.30 -15.35
CA GLU A 636 12.30 -11.04 -15.01
C GLU A 636 12.79 -11.81 -13.78
N VAL A 637 11.89 -12.19 -12.88
CA VAL A 637 12.18 -12.99 -11.68
C VAL A 637 12.23 -14.49 -12.03
N TYR A 638 11.52 -14.90 -13.07
CA TYR A 638 11.39 -16.30 -13.50
C TYR A 638 12.25 -16.65 -14.73
N ARG A 639 13.14 -15.75 -15.14
CA ARG A 639 14.06 -15.98 -16.26
C ARG A 639 15.00 -17.17 -15.96
N PRO A 640 15.20 -18.11 -16.90
CA PRO A 640 16.02 -19.30 -16.66
C PRO A 640 17.51 -19.00 -16.43
N ASP A 641 18.00 -17.87 -16.95
CA ASP A 641 19.39 -17.42 -16.89
C ASP A 641 19.70 -16.58 -15.64
N ARG A 642 18.74 -16.43 -14.71
CA ARG A 642 18.95 -15.69 -13.47
C ARG A 642 20.07 -16.36 -12.64
N PRO A 643 21.13 -15.64 -12.21
CA PRO A 643 22.23 -16.20 -11.42
C PRO A 643 21.81 -17.01 -10.20
N ALA A 644 20.77 -16.56 -9.48
CA ALA A 644 20.24 -17.25 -8.31
C ALA A 644 19.26 -18.38 -8.65
N GLY A 645 18.87 -18.50 -9.92
CA GLY A 645 17.79 -19.35 -10.40
C GLY A 645 16.42 -18.65 -10.43
N PRO A 646 15.43 -19.22 -11.13
CA PRO A 646 14.10 -18.63 -11.27
C PRO A 646 13.31 -18.67 -9.95
N GLY A 647 12.56 -17.60 -9.68
CA GLY A 647 11.77 -17.41 -8.46
C GLY A 647 12.32 -16.31 -7.55
N PHE A 648 11.58 -15.96 -6.50
CA PHE A 648 11.95 -14.89 -5.57
C PHE A 648 13.06 -15.33 -4.60
N ASP A 649 14.00 -14.44 -4.27
CA ASP A 649 15.05 -14.72 -3.27
C ASP A 649 14.48 -14.80 -1.87
N CYS A 650 13.46 -13.98 -1.59
CA CYS A 650 12.79 -13.93 -0.30
C CYS A 650 11.29 -13.71 -0.50
N VAL A 651 10.46 -14.42 0.27
CA VAL A 651 9.02 -14.16 0.36
C VAL A 651 8.68 -13.81 1.79
N VAL A 652 8.14 -12.61 2.05
CA VAL A 652 7.78 -12.13 3.38
C VAL A 652 6.33 -11.66 3.41
N GLY A 653 5.60 -11.90 4.50
CA GLY A 653 4.25 -11.34 4.62
C GLY A 653 3.41 -11.91 5.75
N ASN A 654 2.20 -11.37 5.90
CA ASN A 654 1.16 -11.87 6.78
C ASN A 654 -0.05 -12.32 5.96
N PRO A 655 -0.14 -13.61 5.58
CA PRO A 655 -1.26 -14.09 4.78
C PRO A 655 -2.59 -14.01 5.56
N PRO A 656 -3.73 -13.91 4.87
CA PRO A 656 -5.06 -13.97 5.47
C PRO A 656 -5.31 -15.29 6.23
N TRP A 657 -5.91 -15.22 7.42
CA TRP A 657 -6.18 -16.40 8.28
C TRP A 657 -7.61 -16.93 8.13
N GLU A 658 -8.42 -16.31 7.29
CA GLU A 658 -9.83 -16.59 7.12
C GLU A 658 -10.09 -18.01 6.60
N LYS A 659 -11.21 -18.57 7.04
CA LYS A 659 -11.78 -19.78 6.48
C LYS A 659 -12.51 -19.43 5.20
N VAL A 660 -12.37 -20.27 4.19
CA VAL A 660 -13.19 -20.20 2.96
C VAL A 660 -14.57 -20.80 3.26
N ILE A 661 -15.38 -20.04 4.01
CA ILE A 661 -16.77 -20.35 4.38
C ILE A 661 -17.54 -19.04 4.55
N VAL A 662 -18.81 -19.05 4.15
CA VAL A 662 -19.73 -17.95 4.45
C VAL A 662 -20.46 -18.29 5.75
N ASP A 663 -20.13 -17.57 6.82
CA ASP A 663 -20.84 -17.69 8.10
C ASP A 663 -22.17 -16.94 8.03
N ARG A 664 -23.27 -17.64 8.28
CA ARG A 664 -24.62 -17.08 8.16
C ARG A 664 -24.84 -15.88 9.09
N GLU A 665 -24.42 -15.98 10.35
CA GLU A 665 -24.63 -14.89 11.32
C GLU A 665 -23.75 -13.67 10.99
N ALA A 666 -22.52 -13.90 10.51
CA ALA A 666 -21.64 -12.82 10.08
C ALA A 666 -22.13 -12.13 8.80
N TRP A 667 -22.59 -12.90 7.81
CA TRP A 667 -23.08 -12.38 6.53
C TRP A 667 -24.33 -11.52 6.74
N TRP A 668 -25.38 -12.08 7.35
CA TRP A 668 -26.59 -11.31 7.65
C TRP A 668 -26.32 -10.17 8.65
N GLY A 669 -25.30 -10.31 9.50
CA GLY A 669 -24.81 -9.25 10.36
C GLY A 669 -24.38 -7.97 9.63
N LEU A 670 -23.99 -8.07 8.35
CA LEU A 670 -23.66 -6.93 7.50
C LEU A 670 -24.89 -6.18 6.98
N HIS A 671 -26.00 -6.89 6.82
CA HIS A 671 -27.23 -6.36 6.21
C HIS A 671 -28.29 -5.97 7.26
N ILE A 672 -28.11 -6.39 8.52
CA ILE A 672 -29.05 -6.13 9.61
C ILE A 672 -28.37 -5.31 10.71
N PRO A 673 -28.63 -3.98 10.78
CA PRO A 673 -28.04 -3.11 11.79
C PRO A 673 -28.25 -3.62 13.23
N GLY A 674 -27.16 -3.64 14.00
CA GLY A 674 -27.15 -4.03 15.42
C GLY A 674 -27.44 -5.51 15.72
N VAL A 675 -27.69 -6.38 14.73
CA VAL A 675 -28.10 -7.78 14.96
C VAL A 675 -27.02 -8.61 15.66
N ARG A 676 -25.75 -8.30 15.43
CA ARG A 676 -24.62 -9.07 15.99
C ARG A 676 -24.51 -8.93 17.51
N SER A 677 -25.06 -7.85 18.07
CA SER A 677 -25.08 -7.60 19.51
C SER A 677 -26.34 -8.11 20.21
N ASP A 678 -27.31 -8.63 19.46
CA ASP A 678 -28.46 -9.28 20.07
C ASP A 678 -28.09 -10.59 20.76
N PRO A 679 -28.81 -10.97 21.82
CA PRO A 679 -28.80 -12.33 22.34
C PRO A 679 -29.10 -13.34 21.23
N VAL A 680 -28.44 -14.50 21.27
CA VAL A 680 -28.45 -15.50 20.18
C VAL A 680 -29.87 -15.84 19.68
N ALA A 681 -30.84 -16.00 20.58
CA ALA A 681 -32.22 -16.31 20.19
C ALA A 681 -32.88 -15.17 19.39
N ARG A 682 -32.73 -13.91 19.84
CA ARG A 682 -33.26 -12.74 19.14
C ARG A 682 -32.55 -12.50 17.82
N ARG A 683 -31.22 -12.67 17.80
CA ARG A 683 -30.40 -12.58 16.59
C ARG A 683 -30.89 -13.54 15.51
N ARG A 684 -31.06 -14.82 15.84
CA ARG A 684 -31.56 -15.83 14.89
C ARG A 684 -32.95 -15.49 14.39
N ALA A 685 -33.88 -15.12 15.28
CA ALA A 685 -35.23 -14.74 14.87
C ALA A 685 -35.25 -13.53 13.93
N ARG A 686 -34.41 -12.51 14.18
CA ARG A 686 -34.26 -11.35 13.28
C ARG A 686 -33.67 -11.74 11.93
N ILE A 687 -32.63 -12.57 11.91
CA ILE A 687 -32.04 -13.08 10.66
C ILE A 687 -33.08 -13.87 9.87
N ASP A 688 -33.80 -14.80 10.51
CA ASP A 688 -34.81 -15.64 9.84
C ASP A 688 -35.95 -14.78 9.26
N ALA A 689 -36.39 -13.75 9.99
CA ALA A 689 -37.39 -12.80 9.52
C ALA A 689 -36.89 -11.98 8.32
N HIS A 690 -35.65 -11.47 8.38
CA HIS A 690 -35.07 -10.70 7.26
C HIS A 690 -34.82 -11.55 6.03
N GLU A 691 -34.31 -12.78 6.19
CA GLU A 691 -34.11 -13.72 5.08
C GLU A 691 -35.44 -14.06 4.39
N SER A 692 -36.53 -14.19 5.18
CA SER A 692 -37.87 -14.43 4.62
C SER A 692 -38.49 -13.22 3.93
N SER A 693 -38.17 -12.00 4.39
CA SER A 693 -38.75 -10.76 3.87
C SER A 693 -37.93 -10.12 2.73
N ASN A 694 -36.68 -10.55 2.51
CA ASN A 694 -35.78 -10.00 1.49
C ASN A 694 -35.24 -11.14 0.59
N PRO A 695 -36.05 -11.63 -0.37
CA PRO A 695 -35.65 -12.75 -1.24
C PRO A 695 -34.38 -12.46 -2.05
N ASP A 696 -34.17 -11.20 -2.47
CA ASP A 696 -32.99 -10.80 -3.24
C ASP A 696 -31.69 -10.96 -2.42
N LEU A 697 -31.70 -10.56 -1.14
CA LEU A 697 -30.57 -10.77 -0.23
C LEU A 697 -30.36 -12.26 0.10
N ALA A 698 -31.44 -13.04 0.19
CA ALA A 698 -31.34 -14.48 0.38
C ALA A 698 -30.69 -15.17 -0.83
N GLU A 699 -31.01 -14.72 -2.05
CA GLU A 699 -30.36 -15.18 -3.28
C GLU A 699 -28.88 -14.79 -3.30
N GLU A 700 -28.53 -13.56 -2.90
CA GLU A 700 -27.14 -13.11 -2.78
C GLU A 700 -26.34 -13.96 -1.77
N PHE A 701 -26.91 -14.24 -0.60
CA PHE A 701 -26.30 -15.10 0.42
C PHE A 701 -26.01 -16.51 -0.11
N GLU A 702 -26.97 -17.13 -0.79
CA GLU A 702 -26.76 -18.46 -1.36
C GLU A 702 -25.74 -18.42 -2.50
N ALA A 703 -25.73 -17.37 -3.31
CA ALA A 703 -24.70 -17.16 -4.33
C ALA A 703 -23.30 -17.01 -3.73
N ASP A 704 -23.14 -16.27 -2.62
CA ASP A 704 -21.88 -16.17 -1.86
C ASP A 704 -21.43 -17.54 -1.32
N LYS A 705 -22.38 -18.33 -0.79
CA LYS A 705 -22.09 -19.65 -0.24
C LYS A 705 -21.64 -20.63 -1.32
N GLN A 706 -22.29 -20.61 -2.50
CA GLN A 706 -21.86 -21.38 -3.66
C GLN A 706 -20.48 -20.95 -4.16
N ARG A 707 -20.19 -19.63 -4.18
CA ARG A 707 -18.87 -19.09 -4.53
C ARG A 707 -17.77 -19.61 -3.59
N ALA A 708 -17.99 -19.55 -2.28
CA ALA A 708 -17.03 -20.06 -1.29
C ALA A 708 -16.75 -21.56 -1.48
N GLU A 709 -17.78 -22.38 -1.75
CA GLU A 709 -17.57 -23.81 -2.02
C GLU A 709 -16.82 -24.06 -3.34
N ARG A 710 -17.06 -23.26 -4.39
CA ARG A 710 -16.28 -23.33 -5.63
C ARG A 710 -14.81 -23.00 -5.38
N LEU A 711 -14.52 -21.90 -4.68
CA LEU A 711 -13.14 -21.51 -4.32
C LEU A 711 -12.46 -22.58 -3.47
N LYS A 712 -13.14 -23.12 -2.46
CA LYS A 712 -12.64 -24.20 -1.62
C LYS A 712 -12.28 -25.45 -2.43
N LYS A 713 -13.10 -25.83 -3.42
CA LYS A 713 -12.81 -26.93 -4.34
C LYS A 713 -11.61 -26.62 -5.23
N ALA A 714 -11.52 -25.39 -5.74
CA ALA A 714 -10.39 -24.94 -6.55
C ALA A 714 -9.08 -24.99 -5.77
N LEU A 715 -9.04 -24.44 -4.56
CA LEU A 715 -7.84 -24.46 -3.69
C LEU A 715 -7.38 -25.88 -3.36
N ARG A 716 -8.30 -26.81 -3.09
CA ARG A 716 -7.95 -28.22 -2.83
C ARG A 716 -7.39 -28.93 -4.07
N ARG A 717 -7.77 -28.49 -5.28
CA ARG A 717 -7.20 -28.99 -6.54
C ARG A 717 -5.84 -28.37 -6.82
N ALA A 718 -5.71 -27.05 -6.63
CA ALA A 718 -4.46 -26.31 -6.81
C ALA A 718 -3.38 -26.76 -5.80
N PHE A 719 -3.79 -27.11 -4.58
CA PHE A 719 -2.92 -27.57 -3.50
C PHE A 719 -3.40 -28.93 -2.96
N PRO A 720 -3.07 -30.05 -3.64
CA PRO A 720 -3.56 -31.39 -3.25
C PRO A 720 -3.12 -31.84 -1.84
N ASP A 721 -2.05 -31.24 -1.32
CA ASP A 721 -1.51 -31.52 0.01
C ASP A 721 -2.10 -30.65 1.12
N LEU A 722 -3.09 -29.82 0.80
CA LEU A 722 -3.88 -29.07 1.76
C LEU A 722 -4.71 -30.09 2.57
N GLY A 723 -4.34 -30.32 3.83
CA GLY A 723 -4.80 -31.48 4.57
C GLY A 723 -6.29 -31.50 4.92
N SER A 724 -6.74 -32.58 5.56
CA SER A 724 -8.16 -32.79 5.90
C SER A 724 -8.62 -31.84 7.01
N GLY A 725 -9.44 -30.83 6.66
CA GLY A 725 -9.98 -29.85 7.61
C GLY A 725 -10.73 -28.71 6.88
N HIS A 726 -11.03 -27.64 7.62
CA HIS A 726 -11.43 -26.37 6.99
C HIS A 726 -10.32 -25.88 6.05
N THR A 727 -10.72 -25.33 4.91
CA THR A 727 -9.79 -24.70 3.99
C THR A 727 -9.56 -23.27 4.48
N ASP A 728 -8.49 -23.08 5.24
CA ASP A 728 -8.03 -21.76 5.69
C ASP A 728 -7.06 -21.17 4.64
N LEU A 729 -7.18 -19.87 4.35
CA LEU A 729 -6.38 -19.22 3.31
C LEU A 729 -4.88 -19.28 3.59
N TYR A 730 -4.46 -19.06 4.85
CA TYR A 730 -3.04 -19.13 5.23
C TYR A 730 -2.38 -20.45 4.86
N LYS A 731 -3.12 -21.58 4.85
CA LYS A 731 -2.61 -22.89 4.46
C LYS A 731 -2.30 -22.96 2.97
N ALA A 732 -3.12 -22.34 2.14
CA ALA A 732 -2.89 -22.23 0.70
C ALA A 732 -1.69 -21.32 0.41
N PHE A 733 -1.61 -20.16 1.09
CA PHE A 733 -0.46 -19.26 1.00
C PHE A 733 0.85 -19.93 1.39
N CYS A 734 0.86 -20.74 2.44
CA CYS A 734 2.02 -21.56 2.82
C CYS A 734 2.58 -22.41 1.67
N TRP A 735 1.72 -22.98 0.81
CA TRP A 735 2.15 -23.74 -0.37
C TRP A 735 2.50 -22.85 -1.55
N ALA A 736 1.73 -21.78 -1.78
CA ALA A 736 2.00 -20.81 -2.84
C ALA A 736 3.38 -20.15 -2.65
N ASN A 737 3.74 -19.80 -1.41
CA ASN A 737 5.02 -19.16 -1.08
C ASN A 737 6.21 -20.09 -1.32
N ILE A 738 6.06 -21.40 -1.04
CA ILE A 738 7.08 -22.41 -1.40
C ILE A 738 7.25 -22.51 -2.92
N ALA A 739 6.19 -22.32 -3.69
CA ALA A 739 6.24 -22.39 -5.15
C ALA A 739 6.79 -21.10 -5.78
N ALA A 740 6.65 -19.95 -5.10
CA ALA A 740 7.13 -18.66 -5.57
C ALA A 740 8.63 -18.43 -5.28
N VAL A 741 9.13 -18.98 -4.17
CA VAL A 741 10.54 -18.81 -3.77
C VAL A 741 11.47 -19.69 -4.62
N ARG A 742 12.65 -19.16 -5.00
CA ARG A 742 13.67 -19.92 -5.71
C ARG A 742 14.23 -21.06 -4.85
N ALA A 743 14.92 -22.00 -5.49
CA ALA A 743 15.72 -22.97 -4.77
C ALA A 743 16.79 -22.24 -3.90
N GLY A 744 16.83 -22.58 -2.61
CA GLY A 744 17.72 -21.94 -1.63
C GLY A 744 17.27 -20.58 -1.12
N GLY A 745 16.15 -20.03 -1.60
CA GLY A 745 15.60 -18.77 -1.08
C GLY A 745 14.91 -18.94 0.27
N THR A 746 14.54 -17.82 0.88
CA THR A 746 13.98 -17.74 2.24
C THR A 746 12.49 -17.38 2.23
N VAL A 747 11.76 -17.84 3.24
CA VAL A 747 10.33 -17.52 3.42
C VAL A 747 10.08 -17.13 4.87
N GLY A 748 9.61 -15.91 5.11
CA GLY A 748 9.21 -15.39 6.42
C GLY A 748 7.71 -15.12 6.46
N MET A 749 6.95 -15.82 7.31
CA MET A 749 5.50 -15.66 7.35
C MET A 749 4.95 -15.54 8.76
N VAL A 750 3.99 -14.62 8.93
CA VAL A 750 3.20 -14.56 10.17
C VAL A 750 2.08 -15.59 10.08
N LEU A 751 2.08 -16.55 11.00
CA LEU A 751 1.17 -17.69 10.95
C LEU A 751 0.42 -17.87 12.28
N PRO A 752 -0.84 -18.35 12.24
CA PRO A 752 -1.56 -18.69 13.46
C PRO A 752 -0.89 -19.89 14.14
N ARG A 753 -1.04 -20.01 15.46
CA ARG A 753 -0.50 -21.14 16.24
C ARG A 753 -0.89 -22.51 15.68
N SER A 754 -2.05 -22.61 15.05
CA SER A 754 -2.54 -23.81 14.36
C SER A 754 -1.61 -24.28 13.24
N ALA A 755 -0.79 -23.42 12.62
CA ALA A 755 0.21 -23.85 11.64
C ALA A 755 1.18 -24.90 12.19
N MET A 756 1.48 -24.84 13.50
CA MET A 756 2.38 -25.78 14.17
C MET A 756 1.69 -27.04 14.68
N SER A 757 0.41 -26.96 15.08
CA SER A 757 -0.31 -28.07 15.72
C SER A 757 -1.31 -28.78 14.81
N ASP A 758 -1.85 -28.13 13.78
CA ASP A 758 -2.90 -28.70 12.93
C ASP A 758 -2.36 -29.88 12.12
N ALA A 759 -3.13 -30.97 12.10
CA ALA A 759 -2.87 -32.16 11.28
C ALA A 759 -2.87 -31.81 9.78
N GLY A 760 -3.70 -30.85 9.37
CA GLY A 760 -3.77 -30.37 8.00
C GLY A 760 -2.47 -29.76 7.48
N MET A 761 -1.59 -29.31 8.38
CA MET A 761 -0.29 -28.69 8.09
C MET A 761 0.89 -29.66 8.20
N ALA A 762 0.65 -30.94 8.53
CA ALA A 762 1.72 -31.92 8.75
C ALA A 762 2.56 -32.24 7.51
N LYS A 763 1.98 -32.18 6.30
CA LYS A 763 2.73 -32.36 5.04
C LYS A 763 3.64 -31.17 4.77
N TRP A 764 3.10 -29.96 4.91
CA TRP A 764 3.84 -28.72 4.73
C TRP A 764 5.02 -28.62 5.71
N ARG A 765 4.79 -28.88 7.01
CA ARG A 765 5.87 -28.91 8.01
C ARG A 765 6.96 -29.94 7.66
N ARG A 766 6.57 -31.14 7.20
CA ARG A 766 7.55 -32.14 6.76
C ARG A 766 8.35 -31.68 5.54
N ARG A 767 7.74 -30.94 4.61
CA ARG A 767 8.44 -30.38 3.44
C ARG A 767 9.51 -29.37 3.88
N LEU A 768 9.18 -28.48 4.82
CA LEU A 768 10.13 -27.51 5.36
C LEU A 768 11.23 -28.17 6.19
N PHE A 769 10.87 -28.97 7.20
CA PHE A 769 11.85 -29.51 8.16
C PHE A 769 12.68 -30.68 7.63
N LYS A 770 12.24 -31.41 6.60
CA LYS A 770 13.11 -32.42 5.95
C LYS A 770 14.26 -31.78 5.19
N ASN A 771 14.07 -30.57 4.66
CA ASN A 771 15.13 -29.84 3.97
C ASN A 771 16.08 -29.13 4.96
N ALA A 772 15.63 -28.87 6.20
CA ALA A 772 16.45 -28.27 7.25
C ALA A 772 17.47 -29.24 7.90
N GLY A 773 17.33 -30.56 7.68
CA GLY A 773 18.22 -31.58 8.27
C GLY A 773 19.46 -31.95 7.45
N GLY A 774 19.77 -31.21 6.38
CA GLY A 774 20.91 -31.49 5.50
C GLY A 774 22.20 -30.71 5.81
N GLY A 775 22.15 -29.80 6.78
CA GLY A 775 23.29 -28.98 7.20
C GLY A 775 23.34 -28.90 8.73
N ALA A 776 23.81 -29.96 9.36
CA ALA A 776 24.30 -29.95 10.74
C ALA A 776 25.60 -30.76 10.79
#